data_AF-A0A8H7KMA0-F1
#
_entry.id   AF-A0A8H7KMA0-F1
#
_cell.length_a   1.000
_cell.length_b   1.000
_cell.length_c   1.000
_cell.angle_alpha   90.00
_cell.angle_beta   90.00
_cell.angle_gamma   90.00
#
_symmetry.space_group_name_H-M   'P 1'
#
loop_
_entity.id
_entity.type
_entity.pdbx_description
1 polymer ?
#
loop_
_entity_poly.entity_id
_entity_poly.type
_entity_poly.pdbx_seq_one_letter_code
_entity_poly.pdbx_strand_id
1 'polypeptide(L)'
;MPLPTPSGLPVHFHAPFILAPDRRSIRLDGVEAQYNTWLRETVAPPLYIYLLERSFHRKPKQLKDRWLWWPRKSPPDPFTSSLYASHLAQTPRAIYYSTTGQTLRPSEATFFEDDHEAHPEVKLLKLIDTPNLVETPTLIHAALKTQIKVLDPAFVKRSILSNVERIKSSFMDKSKRHMTVKEILDIVRFLRTEQETSVGLQGLPLLPLADGTLATFQDATGSAPYFAWDSFSQARSLFPSHRMIDPEFSIFGLEKEYNVSKLDGAAVKDLISSQVQQGERLENSDKDYANWATSFWQGYHWIGVQEDDVASFPLVLTTRAGVYVSLRHCRSHKVLVILNSTELAEDLRVAMEQLGIITVLAESCPQALNNILKSDIYNHVNVWNVVRFFQSMDFSTISSCFNNKLSATARACFARWCSPRMTQSLPDDLKRAASYLPIWALLDGSDYVSAVRAMMLPYDLTNRSVEILHFATPQLKEKLVAHSAPLFYRFEVRPLTTGRVWAELGLRADRVLQPQDVTPYRPLLDAAIASSALESSEMLVIPNSHNILISARSLYGRSHPLFLSTFEPFPDKLAHQDIQDLEPALRPYGLRTQMDFVSFEVCVSTIHNEASDTARRTERAAGLYNWYSETFPVLAQGDQWSQLDGFRFIPRTASHRVAHYPSEYLNAAIRDQDLASPQEVVLPAHESIAWTQRILFNPSNRLTIANQAIGVPTPIEVYMHLRVLVLQIAPNHPPTLELLSDIQRTYRYLEDHTGDEEFRGSLVNHRRDPLFLNVDNPEVLANWTWRSAEQLYICTGTIKDIPNNNYWGVRKSLSSYTNLLRLAKVGEIKAAKAQTIPTSASEDELASMRSMFNAMRMQAELTDVTFVAEMDDSEDSQQFHAHRAFLVSRSAYFHGLFCNSFHEAQASSAIIKVQDSGVDCVRQTLDYLYTWKIPDEQDQDILLEIMKLADYWSIPGLFEAIQIRIINLGLISVDSYRTLRGIADTYRAVILQEACNVFETENQHEIEMFDDRPTS
;
A
#
# COMPACT_ATOMS: atom_id res chain seq x y z
N MET A 1 59.41 -24.25 135.09
CA MET A 1 59.51 -22.78 135.32
C MET A 1 58.91 -22.06 134.12
N PRO A 2 58.26 -20.90 134.27
CA PRO A 2 57.85 -20.10 133.11
C PRO A 2 59.09 -19.66 132.33
N LEU A 3 58.97 -19.51 131.01
CA LEU A 3 60.02 -18.92 130.18
C LEU A 3 60.39 -17.51 130.71
N PRO A 4 61.66 -17.27 131.07
CA PRO A 4 62.11 -15.98 131.62
C PRO A 4 62.27 -14.90 130.55
N THR A 5 62.19 -15.26 129.26
CA THR A 5 62.24 -14.33 128.12
C THR A 5 60.83 -14.04 127.61
N PRO A 6 60.52 -12.79 127.24
CA PRO A 6 59.25 -12.46 126.61
C PRO A 6 59.12 -13.26 125.30
N SER A 7 58.17 -14.18 125.26
CA SER A 7 57.80 -14.92 124.06
C SER A 7 56.62 -14.24 123.38
N GLY A 8 56.51 -14.32 122.05
CA GLY A 8 55.32 -13.88 121.31
C GLY A 8 54.03 -14.68 121.60
N LEU A 9 54.02 -15.54 122.63
CA LEU A 9 52.88 -16.34 123.06
C LEU A 9 51.92 -15.54 123.95
N PRO A 10 50.59 -15.67 123.76
CA PRO A 10 49.58 -15.06 124.62
C PRO A 10 49.34 -15.83 125.93
N VAL A 11 50.12 -16.89 126.20
CA VAL A 11 50.05 -17.71 127.41
C VAL A 11 51.43 -17.91 128.00
N HIS A 12 51.51 -18.13 129.31
CA HIS A 12 52.75 -18.55 129.95
C HIS A 12 53.08 -20.00 129.58
N PHE A 13 54.26 -20.20 128.99
CA PHE A 13 54.73 -21.54 128.61
C PHE A 13 55.66 -22.11 129.70
N HIS A 14 55.19 -23.17 130.36
CA HIS A 14 55.93 -23.92 131.39
C HIS A 14 56.32 -25.30 130.84
N ALA A 15 57.61 -25.61 130.92
CA ALA A 15 58.15 -26.91 130.53
C ALA A 15 59.35 -27.29 131.43
N PRO A 16 59.82 -28.54 131.42
CA PRO A 16 61.06 -28.95 132.10
C PRO A 16 62.29 -28.42 131.35
N PHE A 17 62.41 -27.11 131.23
CA PHE A 17 63.56 -26.46 130.62
C PHE A 17 64.82 -26.73 131.44
N ILE A 18 65.92 -27.01 130.75
CA ILE A 18 67.24 -27.01 131.39
C ILE A 18 67.60 -25.55 131.67
N LEU A 19 67.85 -25.24 132.94
CA LEU A 19 68.18 -23.90 133.39
C LEU A 19 69.67 -23.64 133.24
N ALA A 20 70.05 -22.37 133.05
CA ALA A 20 71.42 -21.96 133.22
C ALA A 20 71.90 -22.21 134.68
N PRO A 21 73.22 -22.30 134.94
CA PRO A 21 73.76 -22.58 136.27
C PRO A 21 73.28 -21.61 137.36
N ASP A 22 73.00 -20.35 136.99
CA ASP A 22 72.45 -19.32 137.87
C ASP A 22 70.96 -19.51 138.21
N ARG A 23 70.31 -20.47 137.55
CA ARG A 23 68.87 -20.79 137.63
C ARG A 23 67.94 -19.61 137.35
N ARG A 24 68.43 -18.53 136.72
CA ARG A 24 67.64 -17.33 136.37
C ARG A 24 67.13 -17.33 134.95
N SER A 25 67.80 -18.05 134.04
CA SER A 25 67.42 -18.17 132.63
C SER A 25 67.38 -19.64 132.17
N ILE A 26 66.74 -19.91 131.03
CA ILE A 26 66.91 -21.21 130.36
C ILE A 26 68.29 -21.26 129.70
N ARG A 27 68.89 -22.45 129.62
CA ARG A 27 70.16 -22.65 128.93
C ARG A 27 69.97 -22.41 127.42
N LEU A 28 70.76 -21.49 126.84
CA LEU A 28 70.70 -21.11 125.43
C LEU A 28 71.96 -21.50 124.64
N ASP A 29 73.01 -21.96 125.32
CA ASP A 29 74.29 -22.38 124.76
C ASP A 29 74.69 -23.81 125.18
N GLY A 30 75.41 -24.52 124.30
CA GLY A 30 75.87 -25.90 124.52
C GLY A 30 74.86 -26.99 124.10
N VAL A 31 75.19 -28.25 124.39
CA VAL A 31 74.36 -29.42 124.00
C VAL A 31 72.98 -29.37 124.69
N GLU A 32 72.94 -28.90 125.94
CA GLU A 32 71.70 -28.73 126.72
C GLU A 32 70.74 -27.69 126.10
N ALA A 33 71.26 -26.70 125.36
CA ALA A 33 70.43 -25.73 124.65
C ALA A 33 69.69 -26.35 123.47
N GLN A 34 70.25 -27.40 122.85
CA GLN A 34 69.57 -28.14 121.77
C GLN A 34 68.28 -28.78 122.27
N TYR A 35 68.27 -29.29 123.51
CA TYR A 35 67.05 -29.82 124.13
C TYR A 35 65.99 -28.72 124.31
N ASN A 36 66.36 -27.55 124.83
CA ASN A 36 65.44 -26.43 125.00
C ASN A 36 64.92 -25.86 123.66
N THR A 37 65.74 -25.86 122.60
CA THR A 37 65.33 -25.45 121.25
C THR A 37 64.42 -26.49 120.60
N TRP A 38 64.78 -27.78 120.62
CA TRP A 38 63.92 -28.88 120.16
C TRP A 38 62.56 -28.88 120.86
N LEU A 39 62.54 -28.65 122.17
CA LEU A 39 61.30 -28.58 122.94
C LEU A 39 60.40 -27.41 122.46
N ARG A 40 60.99 -26.25 122.12
CA ARG A 40 60.26 -25.08 121.62
C ARG A 40 59.86 -25.17 120.14
N GLU A 41 60.67 -25.79 119.29
CA GLU A 41 60.44 -25.85 117.84
C GLU A 41 59.66 -27.09 117.39
N THR A 42 59.79 -28.22 118.11
CA THR A 42 59.25 -29.51 117.68
C THR A 42 58.11 -29.99 118.58
N VAL A 43 58.28 -29.91 119.90
CA VAL A 43 57.32 -30.49 120.86
C VAL A 43 56.20 -29.52 121.20
N ALA A 44 56.53 -28.28 121.53
CA ALA A 44 55.59 -27.28 121.98
C ALA A 44 54.59 -26.81 120.91
N PRO A 45 54.98 -26.56 119.63
CA PRO A 45 54.04 -26.01 118.65
C PRO A 45 52.83 -26.93 118.37
N PRO A 46 52.97 -28.26 118.19
CA PRO A 46 51.82 -29.16 118.08
C PRO A 46 50.91 -29.16 119.31
N LEU A 47 51.48 -29.04 120.52
CA LEU A 47 50.72 -28.94 121.77
C LEU A 47 49.94 -27.62 121.85
N TYR A 48 50.52 -26.53 121.36
CA TYR A 48 49.84 -25.24 121.28
C TYR A 48 48.72 -25.25 120.24
N ILE A 49 48.91 -25.90 119.09
CA ILE A 49 47.84 -26.09 118.11
C ILE A 49 46.70 -26.92 118.73
N TYR A 50 47.01 -27.96 119.51
CA TYR A 50 46.00 -28.69 120.27
C TYR A 50 45.27 -27.82 121.29
N LEU A 51 45.99 -26.91 121.96
CA LEU A 51 45.40 -25.92 122.86
C LEU A 51 44.45 -24.98 122.10
N LEU A 52 44.85 -24.47 120.93
CA LEU A 52 44.01 -23.62 120.08
C LEU A 52 42.72 -24.33 119.68
N GLU A 53 42.83 -25.57 119.17
CA GLU A 53 41.69 -26.41 118.82
C GLU A 53 40.73 -26.55 120.02
N ARG A 54 41.23 -27.00 121.18
CA ARG A 54 40.39 -27.19 122.38
C ARG A 54 39.76 -25.90 122.89
N SER A 55 40.50 -24.79 122.83
CA SER A 55 40.04 -23.49 123.31
C SER A 55 38.92 -22.96 122.43
N PHE A 56 39.06 -23.08 121.11
CA PHE A 56 38.04 -22.65 120.17
C PHE A 56 36.79 -23.55 120.20
N HIS A 57 36.94 -24.86 120.37
CA HIS A 57 35.80 -25.79 120.54
C HIS A 57 34.98 -25.53 121.81
N ARG A 58 35.60 -25.09 122.90
CA ARG A 58 34.90 -24.79 124.16
C ARG A 58 34.11 -23.48 124.11
N LYS A 59 34.53 -22.52 123.28
CA LYS A 59 33.93 -21.18 123.20
C LYS A 59 33.67 -20.74 121.76
N PRO A 60 32.85 -21.47 120.98
CA PRO A 60 32.66 -21.20 119.56
C PRO A 60 31.96 -19.86 119.26
N LYS A 61 31.29 -19.22 120.24
CA LYS A 61 30.57 -17.95 120.07
C LYS A 61 31.43 -16.69 120.27
N GLN A 62 32.69 -16.80 120.73
CA GLN A 62 33.60 -15.67 120.98
C GLN A 62 34.63 -15.50 119.83
N LEU A 63 34.15 -15.50 118.59
CA LEU A 63 35.00 -15.55 117.38
C LEU A 63 35.88 -14.31 117.18
N LYS A 64 35.50 -13.13 117.67
CA LYS A 64 36.30 -11.89 117.49
C LYS A 64 37.62 -11.91 118.28
N ASP A 65 37.62 -12.54 119.44
CA ASP A 65 38.78 -12.60 120.33
C ASP A 65 39.72 -13.77 120.02
N ARG A 66 39.37 -14.63 119.04
CA ARG A 66 40.16 -15.84 118.72
C ARG A 66 41.56 -15.51 118.26
N TRP A 67 41.73 -14.43 117.50
CA TRP A 67 43.03 -14.00 116.98
C TRP A 67 43.96 -13.49 118.09
N LEU A 68 43.44 -13.15 119.27
CA LEU A 68 44.27 -12.83 120.45
C LEU A 68 45.04 -14.06 120.97
N TRP A 69 44.55 -15.27 120.69
CA TRP A 69 45.22 -16.52 121.05
C TRP A 69 46.28 -16.94 120.03
N TRP A 70 46.42 -16.22 118.91
CA TRP A 70 47.44 -16.50 117.92
C TRP A 70 48.76 -15.84 118.32
N PRO A 71 49.91 -16.55 118.30
CA PRO A 71 51.18 -15.97 118.72
C PRO A 71 51.62 -14.83 117.80
N ARG A 72 52.21 -13.79 118.37
CA ARG A 72 52.82 -12.69 117.61
C ARG A 72 54.22 -13.11 117.16
N LYS A 73 54.62 -12.70 115.96
CA LYS A 73 55.99 -12.95 115.44
C LYS A 73 57.07 -12.08 116.10
N SER A 74 56.69 -11.08 116.89
CA SER A 74 57.62 -10.18 117.60
C SER A 74 57.33 -10.18 119.11
N PRO A 75 58.35 -10.37 119.98
CA PRO A 75 59.75 -10.65 119.64
C PRO A 75 59.92 -12.04 118.98
N PRO A 76 60.91 -12.22 118.09
CA PRO A 76 61.15 -13.49 117.41
C PRO A 76 61.56 -14.56 118.42
N ASP A 77 60.84 -15.68 118.42
CA ASP A 77 61.15 -16.83 119.25
C ASP A 77 61.13 -18.10 118.38
N PRO A 78 62.00 -19.09 118.66
CA PRO A 78 62.02 -20.37 117.95
C PRO A 78 60.64 -21.05 117.87
N PHE A 79 59.84 -20.94 118.93
CA PHE A 79 58.48 -21.47 118.94
C PHE A 79 57.60 -20.82 117.88
N THR A 80 57.52 -19.48 117.87
CA THR A 80 56.59 -18.75 116.98
C THR A 80 57.03 -18.87 115.52
N SER A 81 58.34 -18.88 115.27
CA SER A 81 58.91 -19.09 113.95
C SER A 81 58.56 -20.48 113.41
N SER A 82 58.79 -21.54 114.20
CA SER A 82 58.47 -22.91 113.82
C SER A 82 56.95 -23.11 113.63
N LEU A 83 56.14 -22.54 114.53
CA LEU A 83 54.67 -22.63 114.48
C LEU A 83 54.10 -22.12 113.14
N TYR A 84 54.49 -20.91 112.72
CA TYR A 84 54.00 -20.32 111.46
C TYR A 84 54.68 -20.87 110.20
N ALA A 85 55.93 -21.35 110.30
CA ALA A 85 56.67 -21.80 109.13
C ALA A 85 56.51 -23.30 108.79
N SER A 86 55.96 -24.12 109.69
CA SER A 86 55.84 -25.56 109.42
C SER A 86 54.61 -26.22 110.02
N HIS A 87 54.23 -25.89 111.26
CA HIS A 87 53.20 -26.65 111.98
C HIS A 87 51.76 -26.21 111.67
N LEU A 88 51.49 -24.92 111.48
CA LEU A 88 50.12 -24.42 111.26
C LEU A 88 49.52 -24.85 109.93
N ALA A 89 50.31 -24.92 108.85
CA ALA A 89 49.82 -25.35 107.54
C ALA A 89 49.68 -26.88 107.42
N GLN A 90 50.51 -27.64 108.14
CA GLN A 90 50.57 -29.11 108.03
C GLN A 90 49.71 -29.83 109.09
N THR A 91 49.12 -29.11 110.04
CA THR A 91 48.36 -29.74 111.12
C THR A 91 47.07 -30.40 110.62
N PRO A 92 46.75 -31.62 111.08
CA PRO A 92 45.45 -32.25 110.80
C PRO A 92 44.31 -31.70 111.69
N ARG A 93 44.61 -30.76 112.60
CA ARG A 93 43.66 -30.21 113.58
C ARG A 93 42.80 -29.10 112.99
N ALA A 94 41.53 -29.06 113.39
CA ALA A 94 40.57 -28.08 112.90
C ALA A 94 40.63 -26.79 113.75
N ILE A 95 41.53 -25.88 113.36
CA ILE A 95 41.83 -24.65 114.11
C ILE A 95 41.30 -23.37 113.45
N TYR A 96 40.81 -23.46 112.21
CA TYR A 96 40.23 -22.35 111.48
C TYR A 96 38.70 -22.41 111.52
N TYR A 97 38.01 -21.28 111.31
CA TYR A 97 36.57 -21.30 111.06
C TYR A 97 36.23 -20.64 109.74
N SER A 98 35.30 -21.28 109.03
CA SER A 98 34.70 -20.70 107.86
C SER A 98 33.87 -19.45 108.18
N THR A 99 33.57 -18.65 107.16
CA THR A 99 32.58 -17.57 107.23
C THR A 99 31.17 -18.07 107.57
N THR A 100 30.90 -19.36 107.37
CA THR A 100 29.65 -20.04 107.75
C THR A 100 29.68 -20.64 109.16
N GLY A 101 30.79 -20.51 109.90
CA GLY A 101 30.95 -20.94 111.29
C GLY A 101 31.38 -22.40 111.50
N GLN A 102 31.81 -23.10 110.45
CA GLN A 102 32.31 -24.48 110.53
C GLN A 102 33.79 -24.51 110.89
N THR A 103 34.24 -25.47 111.70
CA THR A 103 35.67 -25.65 111.99
C THR A 103 36.36 -26.39 110.84
N LEU A 104 37.46 -25.85 110.35
CA LEU A 104 38.20 -26.34 109.18
C LEU A 104 39.66 -26.66 109.52
N ARG A 105 40.18 -27.68 108.84
CA ARG A 105 41.62 -27.94 108.75
C ARG A 105 42.27 -26.95 107.76
N PRO A 106 43.58 -26.67 107.91
CA PRO A 106 44.29 -25.81 106.97
C PRO A 106 44.16 -26.28 105.51
N SER A 107 44.15 -27.59 105.26
CA SER A 107 44.02 -28.19 103.92
C SER A 107 42.62 -28.04 103.29
N GLU A 108 41.59 -27.83 104.12
CA GLU A 108 40.18 -27.68 103.69
C GLU A 108 39.80 -26.21 103.52
N ALA A 109 40.55 -25.30 104.15
CA ALA A 109 40.31 -23.87 104.14
C ALA A 109 40.89 -23.17 102.90
N THR A 110 40.16 -22.18 102.40
CA THR A 110 40.63 -21.20 101.41
C THR A 110 40.54 -19.82 102.04
N PHE A 111 41.64 -19.09 102.05
CA PHE A 111 41.82 -17.91 102.88
C PHE A 111 41.71 -16.62 102.06
N PHE A 112 41.13 -15.58 102.68
CA PHE A 112 41.17 -14.21 102.18
C PHE A 112 41.50 -13.26 103.34
N GLU A 113 42.11 -12.10 103.03
CA GLU A 113 42.41 -11.05 104.02
C GLU A 113 41.13 -10.30 104.40
N ASP A 114 41.02 -9.87 105.65
CA ASP A 114 39.89 -9.07 106.15
C ASP A 114 39.71 -7.75 105.39
N ASP A 115 40.81 -7.13 104.94
CA ASP A 115 40.78 -5.95 104.05
C ASP A 115 40.10 -6.24 102.69
N HIS A 116 40.02 -7.51 102.27
CA HIS A 116 39.32 -7.94 101.05
C HIS A 116 37.82 -8.20 101.26
N GLU A 117 37.24 -7.97 102.45
CA GLU A 117 35.80 -8.24 102.70
C GLU A 117 34.86 -7.47 101.75
N ALA A 118 35.28 -6.28 101.30
CA ALA A 118 34.51 -5.45 100.37
C ALA A 118 34.63 -5.90 98.90
N HIS A 119 35.49 -6.87 98.59
CA HIS A 119 35.67 -7.33 97.22
C HIS A 119 34.43 -8.10 96.72
N PRO A 120 33.95 -7.85 95.49
CA PRO A 120 32.75 -8.48 94.94
C PRO A 120 32.76 -10.02 94.98
N GLU A 121 33.90 -10.65 94.70
CA GLU A 121 34.07 -12.11 94.73
C GLU A 121 33.90 -12.68 96.14
N VAL A 122 34.42 -12.00 97.17
CA VAL A 122 34.26 -12.40 98.58
C VAL A 122 32.81 -12.19 99.02
N LYS A 123 32.20 -11.06 98.63
CA LYS A 123 30.78 -10.77 98.88
C LYS A 123 29.89 -11.87 98.29
N LEU A 124 30.13 -12.26 97.04
CA LEU A 124 29.38 -13.35 96.38
C LEU A 124 29.56 -14.68 97.13
N LEU A 125 30.80 -15.05 97.48
CA LEU A 125 31.08 -16.29 98.19
C LEU A 125 30.42 -16.35 99.58
N LYS A 126 30.34 -15.21 100.28
CA LYS A 126 29.60 -15.06 101.54
C LYS A 126 28.09 -15.20 101.31
N LEU A 127 27.53 -14.61 100.24
CA LEU A 127 26.10 -14.69 99.91
C LEU A 127 25.63 -16.10 99.57
N ILE A 128 26.49 -16.92 98.96
CA ILE A 128 26.16 -18.32 98.64
C ILE A 128 26.50 -19.30 99.78
N ASP A 129 26.95 -18.80 100.94
CA ASP A 129 27.39 -19.57 102.10
C ASP A 129 28.50 -20.59 101.78
N THR A 130 29.57 -20.13 101.14
CA THR A 130 30.69 -21.00 100.76
C THR A 130 31.34 -21.63 102.01
N PRO A 131 31.29 -22.96 102.20
CA PRO A 131 31.63 -23.59 103.48
C PRO A 131 33.12 -23.57 103.81
N ASN A 132 33.99 -23.46 102.80
CA ASN A 132 35.44 -23.59 102.96
C ASN A 132 36.18 -22.25 103.01
N LEU A 133 35.46 -21.13 103.05
CA LEU A 133 36.04 -19.79 103.00
C LEU A 133 36.40 -19.30 104.40
N VAL A 134 37.66 -18.92 104.64
CA VAL A 134 38.17 -18.44 105.94
C VAL A 134 38.67 -17.01 105.82
N GLU A 135 38.14 -16.15 106.69
CA GLU A 135 38.62 -14.77 106.84
C GLU A 135 39.81 -14.74 107.81
N THR A 136 40.88 -14.05 107.43
CA THR A 136 42.12 -13.94 108.23
C THR A 136 42.59 -12.49 108.33
N PRO A 137 43.01 -12.02 109.52
CA PRO A 137 43.62 -10.70 109.65
C PRO A 137 44.89 -10.56 108.82
N THR A 138 45.12 -9.41 108.20
CA THR A 138 46.30 -9.11 107.34
C THR A 138 47.62 -9.55 107.96
N LEU A 139 47.83 -9.32 109.26
CA LEU A 139 49.06 -9.71 109.97
C LEU A 139 49.28 -11.23 110.03
N ILE A 140 48.21 -12.00 110.18
CA ILE A 140 48.24 -13.47 110.26
C ILE A 140 48.32 -14.05 108.84
N HIS A 141 47.60 -13.47 107.89
CA HIS A 141 47.67 -13.85 106.49
C HIS A 141 49.10 -13.67 105.93
N ALA A 142 49.68 -12.49 106.15
CA ALA A 142 51.08 -12.19 105.82
C ALA A 142 52.09 -13.03 106.61
N ALA A 143 51.69 -13.61 107.75
CA ALA A 143 52.54 -14.53 108.50
C ALA A 143 52.55 -15.95 107.90
N LEU A 144 51.44 -16.37 107.29
CA LEU A 144 51.26 -17.69 106.66
C LEU A 144 51.75 -17.72 105.20
N LYS A 145 51.71 -16.58 104.49
CA LYS A 145 52.14 -16.40 103.08
C LYS A 145 51.82 -17.61 102.20
N THR A 146 52.84 -18.29 101.67
CA THR A 146 52.76 -19.35 100.66
C THR A 146 52.33 -20.71 101.22
N GLN A 147 52.05 -20.80 102.53
CA GLN A 147 51.71 -22.07 103.18
C GLN A 147 50.21 -22.33 103.23
N ILE A 148 49.39 -21.35 102.86
CA ILE A 148 47.93 -21.44 102.85
C ILE A 148 47.40 -21.33 101.43
N LYS A 149 46.25 -21.96 101.21
CA LYS A 149 45.51 -21.83 99.96
C LYS A 149 44.75 -20.50 99.96
N VAL A 150 45.24 -19.52 99.20
CA VAL A 150 44.57 -18.22 99.04
C VAL A 150 43.42 -18.34 98.04
N LEU A 151 42.43 -17.45 98.16
CA LEU A 151 41.34 -17.30 97.20
C LEU A 151 41.89 -17.10 95.78
N ASP A 152 41.52 -18.00 94.87
CA ASP A 152 41.91 -17.96 93.46
C ASP A 152 40.66 -18.00 92.52
N PRO A 153 40.81 -17.59 91.25
CA PRO A 153 39.72 -17.66 90.27
C PRO A 153 39.09 -19.06 90.11
N ALA A 154 39.89 -20.12 90.20
CA ALA A 154 39.42 -21.51 90.04
C ALA A 154 38.49 -21.95 91.19
N PHE A 155 38.72 -21.46 92.41
CA PHE A 155 37.87 -21.67 93.56
C PHE A 155 36.55 -20.92 93.44
N VAL A 156 36.59 -19.64 93.03
CA VAL A 156 35.39 -18.84 92.78
C VAL A 156 34.52 -19.52 91.71
N LYS A 157 35.11 -19.94 90.58
CA LYS A 157 34.39 -20.66 89.51
C LYS A 157 33.68 -21.92 90.02
N ARG A 158 34.38 -22.79 90.76
CA ARG A 158 33.78 -24.03 91.30
C ARG A 158 32.66 -23.76 92.29
N SER A 159 32.84 -22.74 93.13
CA SER A 159 31.84 -22.33 94.13
C SER A 159 30.58 -21.80 93.43
N ILE A 160 30.76 -21.08 92.32
CA ILE A 160 29.67 -20.58 91.50
C ILE A 160 28.88 -21.72 90.85
N LEU A 161 29.57 -22.65 90.20
CA LEU A 161 28.94 -23.81 89.54
C LEU A 161 28.19 -24.72 90.54
N SER A 162 28.67 -24.82 91.77
CA SER A 162 28.03 -25.64 92.81
C SER A 162 26.78 -24.97 93.42
N ASN A 163 26.54 -23.68 93.15
CA ASN A 163 25.49 -22.87 93.81
C ASN A 163 24.70 -21.97 92.82
N VAL A 164 24.52 -22.41 91.58
CA VAL A 164 23.88 -21.63 90.49
C VAL A 164 22.56 -20.96 90.90
N GLU A 165 21.64 -21.70 91.53
CA GLU A 165 20.32 -21.17 91.90
C GLU A 165 20.38 -20.11 93.00
N ARG A 166 21.32 -20.26 93.95
CA ARG A 166 21.56 -19.23 94.98
C ARG A 166 22.07 -17.93 94.35
N ILE A 167 22.90 -18.02 93.32
CA ILE A 167 23.45 -16.85 92.62
C ILE A 167 22.36 -16.10 91.87
N LYS A 168 21.55 -16.82 91.09
CA LYS A 168 20.37 -16.23 90.43
C LYS A 168 19.46 -15.56 91.44
N SER A 169 19.15 -16.21 92.56
CA SER A 169 18.32 -15.63 93.63
C SER A 169 18.97 -14.40 94.28
N SER A 170 20.30 -14.41 94.46
CA SER A 170 21.04 -13.30 95.06
C SER A 170 21.09 -12.06 94.17
N PHE A 171 20.82 -12.19 92.87
CA PHE A 171 20.71 -11.07 91.94
C PHE A 171 19.26 -10.60 91.78
N MET A 172 18.30 -11.52 91.73
CA MET A 172 16.88 -11.20 91.55
C MET A 172 16.20 -10.63 92.81
N ASP A 173 16.55 -11.11 94.00
CA ASP A 173 15.91 -10.72 95.26
C ASP A 173 16.51 -9.42 95.81
N LYS A 174 16.00 -8.27 95.32
CA LYS A 174 16.39 -6.93 95.76
C LYS A 174 16.02 -6.62 97.23
N SER A 175 15.27 -7.50 97.91
CA SER A 175 14.88 -7.31 99.31
C SER A 175 15.94 -7.74 100.32
N LYS A 176 16.98 -8.48 99.88
CA LYS A 176 18.12 -8.93 100.69
C LYS A 176 19.41 -8.25 100.25
N ARG A 177 20.54 -8.57 100.91
CA ARG A 177 21.87 -8.24 100.36
C ARG A 177 21.99 -8.91 98.99
N HIS A 178 21.87 -8.12 97.93
CA HIS A 178 21.90 -8.60 96.55
C HIS A 178 23.22 -8.23 95.86
N MET A 179 23.48 -8.90 94.74
CA MET A 179 24.56 -8.55 93.82
C MET A 179 24.06 -7.47 92.85
N THR A 180 24.88 -6.45 92.58
CA THR A 180 24.62 -5.43 91.56
C THR A 180 25.26 -5.82 90.21
N VAL A 181 24.80 -5.22 89.11
CA VAL A 181 25.39 -5.45 87.77
C VAL A 181 26.88 -5.12 87.75
N LYS A 182 27.26 -4.00 88.38
CA LYS A 182 28.67 -3.58 88.52
C LYS A 182 29.51 -4.59 89.31
N GLU A 183 29.00 -5.11 90.41
CA GLU A 183 29.70 -6.14 91.19
C GLU A 183 29.86 -7.44 90.39
N ILE A 184 28.86 -7.85 89.60
CA ILE A 184 29.00 -9.02 88.71
C ILE A 184 30.07 -8.77 87.64
N LEU A 185 30.10 -7.57 87.06
CA LEU A 185 31.13 -7.19 86.09
C LEU A 185 32.54 -7.27 86.70
N ASP A 186 32.71 -6.81 87.95
CA ASP A 186 33.99 -6.87 88.65
C ASP A 186 34.39 -8.32 88.99
N ILE A 187 33.44 -9.21 89.29
CA ILE A 187 33.70 -10.65 89.43
C ILE A 187 34.13 -11.28 88.10
N VAL A 188 33.45 -10.92 87.01
CA VAL A 188 33.83 -11.39 85.66
C VAL A 188 35.24 -10.91 85.31
N ARG A 189 35.62 -9.69 85.68
CA ARG A 189 37.00 -9.18 85.53
C ARG A 189 38.00 -9.93 86.40
N PHE A 190 37.66 -10.21 87.67
CA PHE A 190 38.49 -11.00 88.58
C PHE A 190 38.78 -12.39 88.02
N LEU A 191 37.75 -13.08 87.52
CA LEU A 191 37.87 -14.42 86.93
C LEU A 191 38.73 -14.47 85.65
N ARG A 192 39.01 -13.32 85.03
CA ARG A 192 39.79 -13.18 83.78
C ARG A 192 41.23 -12.71 83.99
N THR A 193 41.71 -12.54 85.23
CA THR A 193 43.06 -12.01 85.49
C THR A 193 44.18 -12.90 84.91
N GLU A 194 45.21 -12.26 84.30
CA GLU A 194 46.18 -12.83 83.34
C GLU A 194 47.20 -13.86 83.87
N GLN A 195 47.09 -14.32 85.13
CA GLN A 195 48.03 -15.30 85.67
C GLN A 195 47.50 -16.72 85.51
N GLU A 196 47.96 -17.37 84.44
CA GLU A 196 47.95 -18.82 84.23
C GLU A 196 46.68 -19.55 84.72
N THR A 197 45.62 -19.62 83.90
CA THR A 197 44.85 -20.87 83.70
C THR A 197 43.71 -20.68 82.70
N SER A 198 43.40 -21.77 82.02
CA SER A 198 42.26 -22.11 81.17
C SER A 198 40.88 -22.03 81.88
N VAL A 199 40.64 -21.00 82.70
CA VAL A 199 39.38 -20.79 83.42
C VAL A 199 38.43 -19.92 82.57
N GLY A 200 37.81 -20.53 81.55
CA GLY A 200 36.75 -19.86 80.79
C GLY A 200 35.52 -19.54 81.65
N LEU A 201 34.76 -18.51 81.29
CA LEU A 201 33.47 -18.15 81.92
C LEU A 201 32.33 -19.13 81.57
N GLN A 202 32.61 -20.09 80.69
CA GLN A 202 31.64 -21.07 80.21
C GLN A 202 30.93 -21.80 81.37
N GLY A 203 29.61 -21.85 81.28
CA GLY A 203 28.72 -22.48 82.26
C GLY A 203 28.38 -21.60 83.47
N LEU A 204 28.91 -20.38 83.58
CA LEU A 204 28.66 -19.51 84.73
C LEU A 204 27.43 -18.60 84.52
N PRO A 205 26.48 -18.55 85.48
CA PRO A 205 25.29 -17.71 85.44
C PRO A 205 25.63 -16.28 85.87
N LEU A 206 26.51 -15.60 85.13
CA LEU A 206 27.04 -14.27 85.47
C LEU A 206 26.80 -13.23 84.38
N LEU A 207 25.83 -13.47 83.48
CA LEU A 207 25.46 -12.52 82.42
C LEU A 207 24.14 -11.82 82.76
N PRO A 208 24.16 -10.55 83.22
CA PRO A 208 22.96 -9.80 83.56
C PRO A 208 22.12 -9.47 82.32
N LEU A 209 20.82 -9.77 82.39
CA LEU A 209 19.84 -9.46 81.36
C LEU A 209 18.97 -8.27 81.77
N ALA A 210 18.43 -7.58 80.77
CA ALA A 210 17.62 -6.39 80.95
C ALA A 210 16.24 -6.66 81.60
N ASP A 211 15.83 -7.93 81.69
CA ASP A 211 14.65 -8.36 82.46
C ASP A 211 14.93 -8.53 83.97
N GLY A 212 16.17 -8.31 84.42
CA GLY A 212 16.60 -8.45 85.80
C GLY A 212 17.00 -9.88 86.20
N THR A 213 17.19 -10.78 85.23
CA THR A 213 17.67 -12.16 85.48
C THR A 213 19.15 -12.34 85.08
N LEU A 214 19.72 -13.50 85.41
CA LEU A 214 21.08 -13.89 85.00
C LEU A 214 21.04 -15.02 83.96
N ALA A 215 21.59 -14.75 82.79
CA ALA A 215 21.92 -15.74 81.78
C ALA A 215 23.26 -16.42 82.06
N THR A 216 23.47 -17.55 81.37
CA THR A 216 24.69 -18.35 81.48
C THR A 216 25.60 -18.07 80.29
N PHE A 217 26.89 -17.84 80.55
CA PHE A 217 27.89 -17.77 79.50
C PHE A 217 28.05 -19.14 78.83
N GLN A 218 27.87 -19.18 77.52
CA GLN A 218 28.07 -20.35 76.66
C GLN A 218 29.02 -19.99 75.53
N ASP A 219 29.57 -20.99 74.85
CA ASP A 219 30.44 -20.75 73.70
C ASP A 219 29.69 -19.97 72.61
N ALA A 220 30.38 -19.04 71.95
CA ALA A 220 29.81 -18.28 70.84
C ALA A 220 29.30 -19.20 69.71
N THR A 221 29.91 -20.38 69.54
CA THR A 221 29.54 -21.37 68.51
C THR A 221 28.54 -22.39 69.06
N GLY A 222 27.25 -22.23 68.69
CA GLY A 222 26.21 -23.24 68.97
C GLY A 222 25.10 -22.80 69.93
N SER A 223 25.19 -21.59 70.49
CA SER A 223 24.23 -21.04 71.44
C SER A 223 23.57 -19.75 70.92
N ALA A 224 22.32 -19.51 71.30
CA ALA A 224 21.62 -18.28 70.93
C ALA A 224 22.29 -17.07 71.63
N PRO A 225 22.68 -16.02 70.87
CA PRO A 225 23.34 -14.86 71.45
C PRO A 225 22.36 -13.96 72.23
N TYR A 226 22.91 -13.31 73.25
CA TYR A 226 22.30 -12.19 73.96
C TYR A 226 22.89 -10.88 73.45
N PHE A 227 22.06 -9.83 73.33
CA PHE A 227 22.43 -8.62 72.64
C PHE A 227 22.61 -7.44 73.60
N ALA A 228 23.77 -6.78 73.54
CA ALA A 228 23.97 -5.49 74.20
C ALA A 228 23.44 -4.37 73.31
N TRP A 229 22.61 -3.50 73.88
CA TRP A 229 22.06 -2.33 73.21
C TRP A 229 22.13 -1.11 74.11
N ASP A 230 23.06 -0.20 73.81
CA ASP A 230 23.35 0.99 74.62
C ASP A 230 22.14 1.93 74.77
N SER A 231 21.17 1.85 73.85
CA SER A 231 19.93 2.66 73.87
C SER A 231 18.70 1.90 74.36
N PHE A 232 18.87 0.71 74.95
CA PHE A 232 17.74 -0.08 75.44
C PHE A 232 16.97 0.67 76.54
N SER A 233 15.64 0.69 76.40
CA SER A 233 14.73 1.20 77.42
C SER A 233 13.56 0.26 77.58
N GLN A 234 13.31 -0.20 78.81
CA GLN A 234 12.20 -1.10 79.11
C GLN A 234 10.83 -0.47 78.80
N ALA A 235 10.73 0.87 78.86
CA ALA A 235 9.53 1.62 78.50
C ALA A 235 9.23 1.62 76.98
N ARG A 236 10.18 1.19 76.15
CA ARG A 236 10.15 1.26 74.68
C ARG A 236 10.55 -0.10 74.07
N SER A 237 9.98 -1.17 74.63
CA SER A 237 10.33 -2.57 74.35
C SER A 237 9.93 -3.01 72.93
N LEU A 238 10.87 -2.94 71.98
CA LEU A 238 10.70 -3.46 70.61
C LEU A 238 11.06 -4.94 70.48
N PHE A 239 11.96 -5.41 71.35
CA PHE A 239 12.49 -6.76 71.38
C PHE A 239 12.34 -7.36 72.78
N PRO A 240 12.31 -8.70 72.91
CA PRO A 240 12.14 -9.34 74.21
C PRO A 240 13.27 -9.01 75.18
N SER A 241 12.94 -8.49 76.37
CA SER A 241 13.92 -8.09 77.40
C SER A 241 14.82 -9.23 77.88
N HIS A 242 14.36 -10.47 77.82
CA HIS A 242 15.13 -11.67 78.18
C HIS A 242 16.21 -12.05 77.14
N ARG A 243 16.27 -11.38 75.98
CA ARG A 243 17.35 -11.52 74.98
C ARG A 243 18.31 -10.34 74.99
N MET A 244 18.05 -9.32 75.80
CA MET A 244 18.85 -8.10 75.90
C MET A 244 19.72 -8.16 77.16
N ILE A 245 20.99 -7.76 77.03
CA ILE A 245 21.93 -7.63 78.15
C ILE A 245 21.60 -6.33 78.89
N ASP A 246 21.76 -6.35 80.22
CA ASP A 246 21.57 -5.14 81.04
C ASP A 246 22.51 -4.00 80.57
N PRO A 247 22.01 -2.78 80.35
CA PRO A 247 22.83 -1.66 79.84
C PRO A 247 24.04 -1.29 80.70
N GLU A 248 24.03 -1.59 82.00
CA GLU A 248 25.18 -1.34 82.89
C GLU A 248 26.28 -2.40 82.75
N PHE A 249 26.04 -3.50 82.03
CA PHE A 249 26.99 -4.59 81.85
C PHE A 249 27.80 -4.45 80.56
N SER A 250 29.11 -4.24 80.69
CA SER A 250 30.01 -4.14 79.52
C SER A 250 30.40 -5.51 78.97
N ILE A 251 30.15 -5.72 77.67
CA ILE A 251 30.55 -6.94 76.95
C ILE A 251 31.95 -6.87 76.32
N PHE A 252 32.71 -5.81 76.60
CA PHE A 252 34.01 -5.59 75.96
C PHE A 252 34.96 -6.78 76.18
N GLY A 253 35.45 -7.35 75.06
CA GLY A 253 36.35 -8.50 75.08
C GLY A 253 35.68 -9.85 75.42
N LEU A 254 34.34 -9.94 75.44
CA LEU A 254 33.58 -11.19 75.58
C LEU A 254 32.94 -11.66 74.25
N GLU A 255 32.75 -10.74 73.31
CA GLU A 255 32.01 -10.90 72.04
C GLU A 255 32.54 -12.02 71.12
N LYS A 256 33.82 -12.36 71.22
CA LYS A 256 34.44 -13.38 70.36
C LYS A 256 34.39 -14.78 70.96
N GLU A 257 34.26 -14.88 72.28
CA GLU A 257 34.42 -16.14 73.01
C GLU A 257 33.06 -16.69 73.49
N TYR A 258 32.11 -15.82 73.80
CA TYR A 258 30.84 -16.21 74.42
C TYR A 258 29.61 -15.79 73.61
N ASN A 259 28.45 -16.32 73.99
CA ASN A 259 27.12 -16.03 73.43
C ASN A 259 26.59 -14.60 73.73
N VAL A 260 27.44 -13.59 73.55
CA VAL A 260 27.10 -12.17 73.68
C VAL A 260 27.54 -11.43 72.41
N SER A 261 26.73 -10.51 71.92
CA SER A 261 27.09 -9.66 70.79
C SER A 261 26.48 -8.27 70.91
N LYS A 262 26.99 -7.31 70.14
CA LYS A 262 26.31 -6.03 69.97
C LYS A 262 25.02 -6.22 69.16
N LEU A 263 24.04 -5.37 69.39
CA LEU A 263 22.86 -5.28 68.54
C LEU A 263 23.25 -4.65 67.19
N ASP A 264 23.53 -5.48 66.19
CA ASP A 264 23.82 -5.10 64.81
C ASP A 264 22.70 -5.55 63.84
N GLY A 265 22.87 -5.33 62.54
CA GLY A 265 21.89 -5.73 61.52
C GLY A 265 21.53 -7.21 61.53
N ALA A 266 22.53 -8.08 61.77
CA ALA A 266 22.32 -9.53 61.84
C ALA A 266 21.54 -9.93 63.11
N ALA A 267 21.84 -9.28 64.23
CA ALA A 267 21.10 -9.45 65.48
C ALA A 267 19.63 -9.02 65.35
N VAL A 268 19.37 -7.86 64.73
CA VAL A 268 18.01 -7.38 64.50
C VAL A 268 17.24 -8.31 63.58
N LYS A 269 17.90 -8.87 62.55
CA LYS A 269 17.31 -9.90 61.69
C LYS A 269 16.91 -11.16 62.47
N ASP A 270 17.75 -11.64 63.39
CA ASP A 270 17.42 -12.77 64.28
C ASP A 270 16.19 -12.44 65.15
N LEU A 271 16.16 -11.24 65.74
CA LEU A 271 15.06 -10.82 66.62
C LEU A 271 13.74 -10.63 65.87
N ILE A 272 13.76 -10.03 64.67
CA ILE A 272 12.56 -9.88 63.83
C ILE A 272 12.05 -11.26 63.41
N SER A 273 12.95 -12.22 63.12
CA SER A 273 12.56 -13.57 62.70
C SER A 273 11.74 -14.34 63.74
N SER A 274 11.85 -13.95 65.02
CA SER A 274 10.99 -14.49 66.10
C SER A 274 9.55 -13.98 66.05
N GLN A 275 9.31 -12.83 65.42
CA GLN A 275 8.00 -12.21 65.27
C GLN A 275 7.37 -12.53 63.91
N VAL A 276 8.16 -12.54 62.84
CA VAL A 276 7.67 -12.77 61.49
C VAL A 276 8.72 -13.45 60.61
N GLN A 277 8.28 -14.42 59.82
CA GLN A 277 9.16 -15.08 58.87
C GLN A 277 9.55 -14.14 57.72
N GLN A 278 10.75 -14.33 57.17
CA GLN A 278 11.16 -13.64 55.95
C GLN A 278 10.22 -14.04 54.81
N GLY A 279 9.73 -13.06 54.06
CA GLY A 279 8.75 -13.29 53.02
C GLY A 279 8.39 -12.00 52.30
N GLU A 280 7.93 -12.15 51.06
CA GLU A 280 7.53 -11.00 50.24
C GLU A 280 6.28 -10.32 50.81
N ARG A 281 5.36 -11.12 51.35
CA ARG A 281 4.01 -10.69 51.74
C ARG A 281 3.50 -11.49 52.93
N LEU A 282 2.84 -10.80 53.86
CA LEU A 282 2.09 -11.35 54.98
C LEU A 282 0.63 -10.93 54.83
N GLU A 283 -0.28 -11.88 54.92
CA GLU A 283 -1.73 -11.65 54.87
C GLU A 283 -2.39 -12.03 56.19
N ASN A 284 -3.52 -11.39 56.51
CA ASN A 284 -4.33 -11.65 57.70
C ASN A 284 -3.56 -11.45 59.02
N SER A 285 -2.72 -10.41 59.10
CA SER A 285 -2.03 -10.08 60.34
C SER A 285 -3.03 -9.66 61.43
N ASP A 286 -2.74 -10.03 62.68
CA ASP A 286 -3.51 -9.58 63.84
C ASP A 286 -3.19 -8.13 64.23
N LYS A 287 -3.95 -7.61 65.20
CA LYS A 287 -3.74 -6.25 65.74
C LYS A 287 -2.41 -6.13 66.47
N ASP A 288 -1.92 -7.22 67.06
CA ASP A 288 -0.69 -7.22 67.85
C ASP A 288 0.53 -7.03 66.94
N TYR A 289 0.57 -7.71 65.79
CA TYR A 289 1.58 -7.48 64.76
C TYR A 289 1.52 -6.06 64.19
N ALA A 290 0.32 -5.54 63.92
CA ALA A 290 0.16 -4.18 63.39
C ALA A 290 0.71 -3.11 64.35
N ASN A 291 0.42 -3.26 65.65
CA ASN A 291 0.95 -2.40 66.71
C ASN A 291 2.47 -2.54 66.80
N TRP A 292 2.98 -3.77 66.82
CA TRP A 292 4.41 -4.06 66.90
C TRP A 292 5.19 -3.49 65.69
N ALA A 293 4.72 -3.71 64.46
CA ALA A 293 5.36 -3.18 63.24
C ALA A 293 5.36 -1.64 63.21
N THR A 294 4.28 -1.02 63.72
CA THR A 294 4.22 0.45 63.87
C THR A 294 5.25 0.93 64.89
N SER A 295 5.34 0.28 66.06
CA SER A 295 6.34 0.58 67.09
C SER A 295 7.76 0.34 66.58
N PHE A 296 8.00 -0.71 65.78
CA PHE A 296 9.28 -0.99 65.15
C PHE A 296 9.75 0.19 64.27
N TRP A 297 8.88 0.73 63.40
CA TRP A 297 9.25 1.85 62.54
C TRP A 297 9.38 3.18 63.30
N GLN A 298 8.58 3.42 64.34
CA GLN A 298 8.82 4.53 65.28
C GLN A 298 10.19 4.36 65.97
N GLY A 299 10.53 3.10 66.26
CA GLY A 299 11.76 2.51 66.80
C GLY A 299 13.01 2.55 65.92
N TYR A 300 12.89 2.89 64.64
CA TYR A 300 13.93 2.54 63.67
C TYR A 300 15.26 3.32 63.81
N HIS A 301 15.20 4.64 63.98
CA HIS A 301 16.37 5.54 63.98
C HIS A 301 17.44 5.23 65.06
N TRP A 302 17.00 4.86 66.25
CA TRP A 302 17.68 4.49 67.47
C TRP A 302 18.12 3.02 67.57
N ILE A 303 17.65 2.12 66.70
CA ILE A 303 18.19 0.75 66.59
C ILE A 303 19.56 0.79 65.88
N GLY A 304 19.77 1.73 64.95
CA GLY A 304 21.06 1.89 64.25
C GLY A 304 21.30 0.88 63.12
N VAL A 305 20.25 0.25 62.59
CA VAL A 305 20.33 -0.69 61.45
C VAL A 305 20.06 -0.03 60.11
N GLN A 306 20.55 -0.67 59.05
CA GLN A 306 20.34 -0.22 57.67
C GLN A 306 19.09 -0.85 57.07
N GLU A 307 18.59 -0.23 56.01
CA GLU A 307 17.37 -0.66 55.31
C GLU A 307 17.46 -2.11 54.84
N ASP A 308 18.62 -2.51 54.30
CA ASP A 308 18.84 -3.84 53.75
C ASP A 308 18.83 -4.96 54.81
N ASP A 309 19.09 -4.64 56.08
CA ASP A 309 19.04 -5.60 57.19
C ASP A 309 17.62 -6.11 57.45
N VAL A 310 16.62 -5.27 57.15
CA VAL A 310 15.19 -5.54 57.42
C VAL A 310 14.36 -5.67 56.15
N ALA A 311 14.96 -5.46 54.98
CA ALA A 311 14.25 -5.39 53.71
C ALA A 311 13.55 -6.69 53.29
N SER A 312 13.93 -7.84 53.85
CA SER A 312 13.31 -9.16 53.56
C SER A 312 12.06 -9.48 54.39
N PHE A 313 11.69 -8.64 55.36
CA PHE A 313 10.57 -8.89 56.25
C PHE A 313 9.36 -8.06 55.86
N PRO A 314 8.13 -8.61 55.94
CA PRO A 314 6.91 -7.92 55.54
C PRO A 314 6.48 -6.88 56.60
N LEU A 315 7.19 -5.75 56.63
CA LEU A 315 7.02 -4.68 57.61
C LEU A 315 6.30 -3.44 57.05
N VAL A 316 6.01 -3.40 55.74
CA VAL A 316 5.38 -2.26 55.07
C VAL A 316 3.88 -2.50 54.95
N LEU A 317 3.06 -1.64 55.54
CA LEU A 317 1.61 -1.74 55.45
C LEU A 317 1.13 -1.35 54.04
N THR A 318 0.31 -2.20 53.44
CA THR A 318 -0.38 -1.89 52.18
C THR A 318 -1.68 -1.14 52.45
N THR A 319 -2.30 -0.60 51.41
CA THR A 319 -3.66 0.00 51.48
C THR A 319 -4.74 -0.99 51.89
N ARG A 320 -4.48 -2.30 51.77
CA ARG A 320 -5.37 -3.36 52.25
C ARG A 320 -5.06 -3.67 53.72
N ALA A 321 -6.04 -3.46 54.58
CA ALA A 321 -5.92 -3.75 56.00
C ALA A 321 -5.49 -5.20 56.25
N GLY A 322 -4.53 -5.39 57.16
CA GLY A 322 -4.00 -6.72 57.52
C GLY A 322 -3.06 -7.34 56.50
N VAL A 323 -2.64 -6.60 55.46
CA VAL A 323 -1.68 -7.06 54.45
C VAL A 323 -0.42 -6.21 54.51
N TYR A 324 0.71 -6.88 54.75
CA TYR A 324 2.03 -6.26 54.80
C TYR A 324 2.94 -6.85 53.72
N VAL A 325 3.86 -6.04 53.21
CA VAL A 325 4.87 -6.45 52.22
C VAL A 325 6.26 -6.05 52.68
N SER A 326 7.28 -6.72 52.15
CA SER A 326 8.67 -6.40 52.47
C SER A 326 9.19 -5.23 51.64
N LEU A 327 10.17 -4.47 52.16
CA LEU A 327 10.79 -3.39 51.38
C LEU A 327 11.41 -3.93 50.08
N ARG A 328 11.99 -5.14 50.11
CA ARG A 328 12.47 -5.83 48.91
C ARG A 328 11.36 -6.04 47.90
N HIS A 329 10.15 -6.42 48.34
CA HIS A 329 9.00 -6.55 47.46
C HIS A 329 8.48 -5.19 46.96
N CYS A 330 8.61 -4.11 47.74
CA CYS A 330 8.32 -2.75 47.29
C CYS A 330 9.24 -2.28 46.15
N ARG A 331 10.44 -2.83 46.02
CA ARG A 331 11.35 -2.60 44.87
C ARG A 331 10.91 -3.38 43.62
N SER A 332 9.96 -4.32 43.73
CA SER A 332 9.45 -5.11 42.61
C SER A 332 8.34 -4.38 41.84
N HIS A 333 8.14 -4.74 40.56
CA HIS A 333 7.07 -4.17 39.73
C HIS A 333 5.64 -4.56 40.16
N LYS A 334 5.48 -5.38 41.21
CA LYS A 334 4.18 -5.80 41.75
C LYS A 334 3.61 -4.84 42.79
N VAL A 335 4.45 -3.96 43.33
CA VAL A 335 4.09 -2.98 44.36
C VAL A 335 4.25 -1.58 43.79
N LEU A 336 3.25 -0.71 44.02
CA LEU A 336 3.31 0.71 43.72
C LEU A 336 3.24 1.52 45.01
N VAL A 337 4.21 2.41 45.19
CA VAL A 337 4.27 3.36 46.29
C VAL A 337 3.58 4.66 45.87
N ILE A 338 2.57 5.05 46.63
CA ILE A 338 1.83 6.30 46.48
C ILE A 338 2.32 7.26 47.58
N LEU A 339 2.92 8.40 47.22
CA LEU A 339 3.55 9.27 48.21
C LEU A 339 2.50 10.05 49.00
N ASN A 340 1.43 10.48 48.33
CA ASN A 340 0.30 11.21 48.90
C ASN A 340 -1.02 10.73 48.29
N SER A 341 -2.13 10.86 49.03
CA SER A 341 -3.46 10.44 48.57
C SER A 341 -3.99 11.24 47.37
N THR A 342 -3.35 12.34 46.99
CA THR A 342 -3.75 13.18 45.86
C THR A 342 -3.12 12.76 44.52
N GLU A 343 -2.06 11.94 44.53
CA GLU A 343 -1.36 11.45 43.32
C GLU A 343 -2.19 10.47 42.48
N LEU A 344 -3.07 9.70 43.11
CA LEU A 344 -3.86 8.66 42.47
C LEU A 344 -5.31 8.70 42.96
N ALA A 345 -6.25 8.93 42.05
CA ALA A 345 -7.67 8.89 42.37
C ALA A 345 -8.07 7.51 42.93
N GLU A 346 -8.95 7.50 43.92
CA GLU A 346 -9.37 6.29 44.64
C GLU A 346 -9.92 5.20 43.70
N ASP A 347 -10.77 5.57 42.74
CA ASP A 347 -11.32 4.64 41.76
C ASP A 347 -10.25 3.95 40.91
N LEU A 348 -9.17 4.68 40.59
CA LEU A 348 -8.05 4.16 39.81
C LEU A 348 -7.17 3.25 40.66
N ARG A 349 -6.96 3.59 41.94
CA ARG A 349 -6.27 2.73 42.91
C ARG A 349 -6.98 1.39 43.06
N VAL A 350 -8.30 1.41 43.24
CA VAL A 350 -9.12 0.20 43.33
C VAL A 350 -9.04 -0.62 42.04
N ALA A 351 -9.07 0.02 40.86
CA ALA A 351 -8.89 -0.67 39.59
C ALA A 351 -7.50 -1.34 39.47
N MET A 352 -6.42 -0.67 39.89
CA MET A 352 -5.07 -1.26 39.91
C MET A 352 -4.98 -2.46 40.87
N GLU A 353 -5.62 -2.37 42.04
CA GLU A 353 -5.67 -3.46 43.01
C GLU A 353 -6.46 -4.67 42.49
N GLN A 354 -7.56 -4.44 41.78
CA GLN A 354 -8.33 -5.50 41.12
C GLN A 354 -7.51 -6.21 40.03
N LEU A 355 -6.64 -5.48 39.32
CA LEU A 355 -5.69 -6.07 38.36
C LEU A 355 -4.57 -6.88 39.03
N GLY A 356 -4.39 -6.74 40.34
CA GLY A 356 -3.42 -7.48 41.16
C GLY A 356 -2.18 -6.67 41.56
N ILE A 357 -2.16 -5.37 41.33
CA ILE A 357 -1.08 -4.48 41.78
C ILE A 357 -1.29 -4.19 43.27
N ILE A 358 -0.26 -4.37 44.07
CA ILE A 358 -0.29 -4.02 45.50
C ILE A 358 0.03 -2.53 45.64
N THR A 359 -0.77 -1.76 46.36
CA THR A 359 -0.47 -0.35 46.59
C THR A 359 -0.10 -0.08 48.05
N VAL A 360 0.83 0.85 48.25
CA VAL A 360 1.33 1.28 49.56
C VAL A 360 1.18 2.79 49.64
N LEU A 361 0.49 3.29 50.66
CA LEU A 361 0.32 4.72 50.89
C LEU A 361 1.37 5.22 51.89
N ALA A 362 2.40 5.91 51.40
CA ALA A 362 3.55 6.32 52.21
C ALA A 362 3.18 7.33 53.31
N GLU A 363 2.23 8.23 53.06
CA GLU A 363 1.73 9.19 54.07
C GLU A 363 1.01 8.52 55.26
N SER A 364 0.47 7.30 55.07
CA SER A 364 -0.15 6.52 56.14
C SER A 364 0.86 5.69 56.94
N CYS A 365 2.12 5.65 56.51
CA CYS A 365 3.19 4.92 57.18
C CYS A 365 3.89 5.81 58.24
N PRO A 366 4.49 5.22 59.29
CA PRO A 366 5.32 5.95 60.24
C PRO A 366 6.46 6.73 59.56
N GLN A 367 6.87 7.87 60.14
CA GLN A 367 7.79 8.82 59.49
C GLN A 367 9.09 8.21 58.95
N ALA A 368 9.70 7.27 59.68
CA ALA A 368 10.93 6.60 59.25
C ALA A 368 10.71 5.80 57.96
N LEU A 369 9.62 5.02 57.90
CA LEU A 369 9.25 4.25 56.73
C LEU A 369 8.83 5.15 55.56
N ASN A 370 8.08 6.22 55.82
CA ASN A 370 7.72 7.22 54.80
C ASN A 370 8.99 7.83 54.16
N ASN A 371 9.98 8.20 54.97
CA ASN A 371 11.25 8.74 54.46
C ASN A 371 12.04 7.72 53.61
N ILE A 372 12.04 6.43 53.99
CA ILE A 372 12.66 5.35 53.20
C ILE A 372 11.95 5.20 51.85
N LEU A 373 10.62 5.10 51.88
CA LEU A 373 9.80 4.85 50.70
C LEU A 373 9.86 5.97 49.67
N LYS A 374 10.27 7.19 50.03
CA LYS A 374 10.50 8.32 49.11
C LYS A 374 11.69 8.14 48.15
N SER A 375 12.59 7.20 48.44
CA SER A 375 13.75 6.94 47.58
C SER A 375 13.34 6.45 46.18
N ASP A 376 14.09 6.83 45.15
CA ASP A 376 13.83 6.45 43.75
C ASP A 376 14.04 4.95 43.45
N ILE A 377 14.63 4.21 44.40
CA ILE A 377 14.77 2.74 44.31
C ILE A 377 13.42 2.01 44.40
N TYR A 378 12.37 2.72 44.82
CA TYR A 378 11.01 2.21 44.97
C TYR A 378 10.14 2.59 43.78
N ASN A 379 9.19 1.72 43.42
CA ASN A 379 8.32 1.94 42.27
C ASN A 379 7.19 2.90 42.62
N HIS A 380 7.44 4.20 42.46
CA HIS A 380 6.43 5.25 42.62
C HIS A 380 5.35 5.19 41.54
N VAL A 381 4.18 5.76 41.82
CA VAL A 381 3.08 5.87 40.84
C VAL A 381 3.53 6.65 39.61
N ASN A 382 3.72 5.94 38.51
CA ASN A 382 3.80 6.52 37.17
C ASN A 382 3.30 5.49 36.15
N VAL A 383 2.99 5.93 34.92
CA VAL A 383 2.43 5.05 33.89
C VAL A 383 3.38 3.89 33.53
N TRP A 384 4.70 4.11 33.56
CA TRP A 384 5.69 3.12 33.16
C TRP A 384 5.88 2.00 34.18
N ASN A 385 5.84 2.32 35.48
CA ASN A 385 5.86 1.35 36.56
C ASN A 385 4.59 0.50 36.56
N VAL A 386 3.45 1.08 36.20
CA VAL A 386 2.21 0.32 35.95
C VAL A 386 2.35 -0.59 34.74
N VAL A 387 2.96 -0.14 33.63
CA VAL A 387 3.19 -0.99 32.44
C VAL A 387 4.16 -2.13 32.76
N ARG A 388 5.21 -1.88 33.57
CA ARG A 388 6.18 -2.90 34.02
C ARG A 388 5.54 -4.06 34.77
N PHE A 389 4.47 -3.81 35.53
CA PHE A 389 3.69 -4.89 36.15
C PHE A 389 3.21 -5.91 35.11
N PHE A 390 2.64 -5.43 34.00
CA PHE A 390 2.13 -6.28 32.93
C PHE A 390 3.24 -6.93 32.10
N GLN A 391 4.48 -6.43 32.17
CA GLN A 391 5.64 -7.08 31.55
C GLN A 391 5.90 -8.48 32.13
N SER A 392 5.52 -8.70 33.40
CA SER A 392 5.65 -9.99 34.09
C SER A 392 4.51 -10.97 33.82
N MET A 393 3.47 -10.56 33.10
CA MET A 393 2.31 -11.38 32.74
C MET A 393 2.44 -11.94 31.32
N ASP A 394 1.74 -13.04 31.04
CA ASP A 394 1.53 -13.47 29.66
C ASP A 394 0.69 -12.42 28.92
N PHE A 395 1.27 -11.81 27.89
CA PHE A 395 0.67 -10.72 27.12
C PHE A 395 -0.68 -11.08 26.52
N SER A 396 -0.89 -12.34 26.15
CA SER A 396 -2.17 -12.81 25.59
C SER A 396 -3.32 -12.74 26.61
N THR A 397 -3.01 -12.79 27.90
CA THR A 397 -4.00 -12.80 28.98
C THR A 397 -4.36 -11.40 29.49
N ILE A 398 -3.59 -10.36 29.14
CA ILE A 398 -3.77 -9.00 29.66
C ILE A 398 -5.19 -8.50 29.36
N SER A 399 -5.64 -8.55 28.10
CA SER A 399 -6.98 -8.04 27.76
C SER A 399 -8.09 -8.83 28.46
N SER A 400 -7.95 -10.16 28.60
CA SER A 400 -8.91 -10.97 29.36
C SER A 400 -8.92 -10.65 30.86
N CYS A 401 -7.76 -10.29 31.42
CA CYS A 401 -7.65 -9.87 32.82
C CYS A 401 -8.45 -8.59 33.07
N PHE A 402 -8.34 -7.60 32.18
CA PHE A 402 -9.13 -6.37 32.25
C PHE A 402 -10.63 -6.67 32.14
N ASN A 403 -11.04 -7.48 31.16
CA ASN A 403 -12.46 -7.78 30.95
C ASN A 403 -13.09 -8.61 32.07
N ASN A 404 -12.32 -9.49 32.72
CA ASN A 404 -12.84 -10.37 33.77
C ASN A 404 -12.80 -9.71 35.16
N LYS A 405 -11.83 -8.84 35.43
CA LYS A 405 -11.62 -8.28 36.79
C LYS A 405 -12.13 -6.86 36.97
N LEU A 406 -12.30 -6.09 35.89
CA LEU A 406 -12.73 -4.70 35.96
C LEU A 406 -14.12 -4.50 35.38
N SER A 407 -14.91 -3.62 36.00
CA SER A 407 -16.15 -3.10 35.40
C SER A 407 -15.86 -2.20 34.20
N ALA A 408 -16.87 -1.93 33.37
CA ALA A 408 -16.74 -0.97 32.27
C ALA A 408 -16.29 0.43 32.74
N THR A 409 -16.80 0.89 33.89
CA THR A 409 -16.41 2.18 34.48
C THR A 409 -14.96 2.18 34.97
N ALA A 410 -14.49 1.09 35.58
CA ALA A 410 -13.10 0.95 36.02
C ALA A 410 -12.13 0.87 34.84
N ARG A 411 -12.49 0.16 33.76
CA ARG A 411 -11.70 0.12 32.52
C ARG A 411 -11.59 1.50 31.88
N ALA A 412 -12.70 2.25 31.81
CA ALA A 412 -12.69 3.62 31.32
C ALA A 412 -11.83 4.55 32.18
N CYS A 413 -11.89 4.40 33.52
CA CYS A 413 -11.06 5.17 34.44
C CYS A 413 -9.56 4.90 34.20
N PHE A 414 -9.18 3.62 34.10
CA PHE A 414 -7.80 3.22 33.82
C PHE A 414 -7.31 3.71 32.45
N ALA A 415 -8.10 3.50 31.39
CA ALA A 415 -7.74 3.90 30.04
C ALA A 415 -7.62 5.43 29.90
N ARG A 416 -8.53 6.21 30.51
CA ARG A 416 -8.48 7.68 30.53
C ARG A 416 -7.24 8.21 31.27
N TRP A 417 -6.76 7.51 32.28
CA TRP A 417 -5.51 7.87 32.96
C TRP A 417 -4.27 7.47 32.15
N CYS A 418 -4.28 6.28 31.54
CA CYS A 418 -3.15 5.68 30.87
C CYS A 418 -2.91 6.25 29.46
N SER A 419 -3.96 6.34 28.64
CA SER A 419 -3.89 6.71 27.21
C SER A 419 -3.23 8.07 26.95
N PRO A 420 -3.58 9.18 27.64
CA PRO A 420 -2.91 10.46 27.42
C PRO A 420 -1.42 10.45 27.76
N ARG A 421 -1.01 9.62 28.72
CA ARG A 421 0.39 9.49 29.16
C ARG A 421 1.24 8.65 28.19
N MET A 422 0.61 7.88 27.29
CA MET A 422 1.28 7.17 26.20
C MET A 422 1.84 8.10 25.11
N THR A 423 1.60 9.40 25.20
CA THR A 423 2.25 10.43 24.37
C THR A 423 3.71 10.69 24.78
N GLN A 424 4.07 10.38 26.03
CA GLN A 424 5.41 10.55 26.57
C GLN A 424 6.41 9.57 25.91
N SER A 425 7.71 9.73 26.18
CA SER A 425 8.75 8.83 25.65
C SER A 425 8.57 7.41 26.20
N LEU A 426 7.97 6.53 25.39
CA LEU A 426 7.79 5.10 25.68
C LEU A 426 9.16 4.39 25.71
N PRO A 427 9.56 3.78 26.84
CA PRO A 427 10.76 2.95 26.90
C PRO A 427 10.63 1.70 26.02
N ASP A 428 11.68 1.36 25.27
CA ASP A 428 11.66 0.26 24.29
C ASP A 428 11.39 -1.10 24.93
N ASP A 429 11.86 -1.32 26.16
CA ASP A 429 11.63 -2.54 26.94
C ASP A 429 10.15 -2.75 27.29
N LEU A 430 9.37 -1.67 27.36
CA LEU A 430 7.95 -1.69 27.75
C LEU A 430 6.98 -1.65 26.57
N LYS A 431 7.47 -1.36 25.36
CA LYS A 431 6.64 -1.22 24.16
C LYS A 431 5.75 -2.44 23.92
N ARG A 432 6.29 -3.64 24.13
CA ARG A 432 5.55 -4.89 23.96
C ARG A 432 4.41 -5.01 24.97
N ALA A 433 4.67 -4.85 26.27
CA ALA A 433 3.63 -4.90 27.29
C ALA A 433 2.55 -3.83 27.07
N ALA A 434 2.96 -2.60 26.74
CA ALA A 434 2.05 -1.50 26.46
C ALA A 434 1.11 -1.77 25.25
N SER A 435 1.60 -2.49 24.24
CA SER A 435 0.80 -2.80 23.04
C SER A 435 -0.40 -3.71 23.29
N TYR A 436 -0.36 -4.52 24.36
CA TYR A 436 -1.45 -5.44 24.76
C TYR A 436 -2.44 -4.83 25.76
N LEU A 437 -2.17 -3.62 26.25
CA LEU A 437 -3.08 -2.94 27.18
C LEU A 437 -4.35 -2.46 26.45
N PRO A 438 -5.56 -2.84 26.91
CA PRO A 438 -6.81 -2.39 26.31
C PRO A 438 -7.17 -0.97 26.75
N ILE A 439 -6.51 0.02 26.15
CA ILE A 439 -6.63 1.45 26.54
C ILE A 439 -7.05 2.36 25.38
N TRP A 440 -7.22 1.82 24.18
CA TRP A 440 -7.64 2.59 23.00
C TRP A 440 -9.15 2.48 22.84
N ALA A 441 -9.85 3.61 22.93
CA ALA A 441 -11.30 3.62 22.85
C ALA A 441 -11.78 3.13 21.48
N LEU A 442 -12.73 2.19 21.50
CA LEU A 442 -13.45 1.78 20.29
C LEU A 442 -14.25 2.95 19.73
N LEU A 443 -14.46 2.93 18.42
CA LEU A 443 -15.13 4.03 17.69
C LEU A 443 -16.57 4.28 18.16
N ASP A 444 -17.27 3.25 18.63
CA ASP A 444 -18.61 3.34 19.20
C ASP A 444 -18.65 3.80 20.66
N GLY A 445 -17.48 3.97 21.29
CA GLY A 445 -17.33 4.34 22.70
C GLY A 445 -17.80 3.26 23.68
N SER A 446 -18.07 2.05 23.21
CA SER A 446 -18.60 0.95 24.05
C SER A 446 -17.53 0.40 24.99
N ASP A 447 -16.28 0.32 24.53
CA ASP A 447 -15.18 -0.31 25.25
C ASP A 447 -13.79 0.14 24.75
N TYR A 448 -12.75 -0.54 25.21
CA TYR A 448 -11.36 -0.29 24.85
C TYR A 448 -10.68 -1.54 24.27
N VAL A 449 -9.78 -1.32 23.32
CA VAL A 449 -9.01 -2.37 22.63
C VAL A 449 -7.50 -2.15 22.80
N SER A 450 -6.73 -3.23 22.68
CA SER A 450 -5.27 -3.20 22.68
C SER A 450 -4.71 -2.71 21.34
N ALA A 451 -3.54 -2.07 21.33
CA ALA A 451 -2.90 -1.59 20.09
C ALA A 451 -2.69 -2.73 19.08
N VAL A 452 -2.33 -3.94 19.54
CA VAL A 452 -2.11 -5.13 18.69
C VAL A 452 -3.37 -5.55 17.91
N ARG A 453 -4.56 -5.25 18.44
CA ARG A 453 -5.85 -5.60 17.83
C ARG A 453 -6.55 -4.41 17.17
N ALA A 454 -6.06 -3.19 17.39
CA ALA A 454 -6.70 -1.98 16.92
C ALA A 454 -6.56 -1.82 15.40
N MET A 455 -7.67 -1.44 14.76
CA MET A 455 -7.72 -1.01 13.37
C MET A 455 -8.00 0.48 13.35
N MET A 456 -6.98 1.28 13.05
CA MET A 456 -7.06 2.73 13.16
C MET A 456 -7.61 3.34 11.87
N LEU A 457 -8.60 4.23 12.00
CA LEU A 457 -9.11 4.99 10.87
C LEU A 457 -8.09 6.04 10.36
N PRO A 458 -8.17 6.43 9.07
CA PRO A 458 -7.55 7.65 8.59
C PRO A 458 -8.02 8.86 9.40
N TYR A 459 -7.16 9.88 9.50
CA TYR A 459 -7.50 11.14 10.17
C TYR A 459 -8.77 11.77 9.57
N ASP A 460 -8.87 11.81 8.24
CA ASP A 460 -9.97 12.46 7.51
C ASP A 460 -11.34 11.80 7.76
N LEU A 461 -11.35 10.50 8.06
CA LEU A 461 -12.57 9.73 8.33
C LEU A 461 -12.95 9.67 9.81
N THR A 462 -12.11 10.19 10.71
CA THR A 462 -12.33 10.07 12.16
C THR A 462 -13.61 10.79 12.61
N ASN A 463 -14.02 11.85 11.91
CA ASN A 463 -15.24 12.60 12.21
C ASN A 463 -16.52 11.98 11.60
N ARG A 464 -16.42 10.80 10.97
CA ARG A 464 -17.53 10.05 10.36
C ARG A 464 -17.81 8.75 11.10
N SER A 465 -17.63 8.75 12.41
CA SER A 465 -17.79 7.56 13.24
C SER A 465 -19.19 6.95 13.13
N VAL A 466 -20.24 7.78 13.09
CA VAL A 466 -21.63 7.32 13.01
C VAL A 466 -21.89 6.57 11.70
N GLU A 467 -21.47 7.15 10.57
CA GLU A 467 -21.66 6.57 9.23
C GLU A 467 -20.83 5.29 9.06
N ILE A 468 -19.58 5.28 9.55
CA ILE A 468 -18.72 4.09 9.54
C ILE A 468 -19.34 2.96 10.38
N LEU A 469 -19.86 3.28 11.56
CA LEU A 469 -20.51 2.30 12.44
C LEU A 469 -21.84 1.77 11.89
N HIS A 470 -22.52 2.51 11.02
CA HIS A 470 -23.72 2.04 10.32
C HIS A 470 -23.38 0.86 9.40
N PHE A 471 -22.27 0.95 8.66
CA PHE A 471 -21.83 -0.08 7.71
C PHE A 471 -20.94 -1.16 8.33
N ALA A 472 -20.33 -0.91 9.49
CA ALA A 472 -19.40 -1.84 10.13
C ALA A 472 -20.10 -3.10 10.66
N THR A 473 -19.48 -4.26 10.40
CA THR A 473 -19.90 -5.53 11.00
C THR A 473 -19.59 -5.56 12.50
N PRO A 474 -20.26 -6.42 13.31
CA PRO A 474 -19.95 -6.55 14.74
C PRO A 474 -18.47 -6.85 15.00
N GLN A 475 -17.83 -7.71 14.20
CA GLN A 475 -16.40 -8.04 14.38
C GLN A 475 -15.47 -6.85 14.09
N LEU A 476 -15.88 -5.95 13.20
CA LEU A 476 -15.14 -4.74 12.86
C LEU A 476 -15.28 -3.68 13.96
N LYS A 477 -16.49 -3.52 14.54
CA LYS A 477 -16.76 -2.60 15.66
C LYS A 477 -15.87 -2.88 16.88
N GLU A 478 -15.59 -4.15 17.16
CA GLU A 478 -14.71 -4.58 18.26
C GLU A 478 -13.22 -4.25 18.08
N LYS A 479 -12.82 -3.67 16.93
CA LYS A 479 -11.43 -3.37 16.60
C LYS A 479 -11.20 -1.96 16.10
N LEU A 480 -12.23 -1.29 15.56
CA LEU A 480 -12.12 0.04 14.99
C LEU A 480 -11.86 1.10 16.07
N VAL A 481 -10.85 1.93 15.82
CA VAL A 481 -10.50 3.07 16.68
C VAL A 481 -10.33 4.34 15.83
N ALA A 482 -10.62 5.49 16.45
CA ALA A 482 -10.33 6.80 15.87
C ALA A 482 -8.83 6.99 15.63
N HIS A 483 -8.46 7.92 14.74
CA HIS A 483 -7.05 8.23 14.52
C HIS A 483 -6.37 8.74 15.79
N SER A 484 -5.21 8.17 16.11
CA SER A 484 -4.46 8.46 17.34
C SER A 484 -2.97 8.53 17.03
N ALA A 485 -2.36 9.71 17.30
CA ALA A 485 -0.94 9.92 17.07
C ALA A 485 -0.04 8.94 17.86
N PRO A 486 -0.31 8.63 19.15
CA PRO A 486 0.41 7.57 19.86
C PRO A 486 0.34 6.20 19.17
N LEU A 487 -0.83 5.78 18.67
CA LEU A 487 -0.98 4.51 17.95
C LEU A 487 -0.10 4.46 16.68
N PHE A 488 -0.08 5.57 15.93
CA PHE A 488 0.71 5.66 14.70
C PHE A 488 2.21 5.68 14.97
N TYR A 489 2.68 6.64 15.77
CA TYR A 489 4.12 6.91 15.90
C TYR A 489 4.84 5.98 16.90
N ARG A 490 4.15 5.46 17.93
CA ARG A 490 4.77 4.66 19.00
C ARG A 490 4.51 3.17 18.86
N PHE A 491 3.27 2.82 18.54
CA PHE A 491 2.85 1.42 18.40
C PHE A 491 2.88 0.92 16.96
N GLU A 492 3.25 1.79 16.00
CA GLU A 492 3.39 1.46 14.57
C GLU A 492 2.10 0.91 13.94
N VAL A 493 0.95 1.23 14.54
CA VAL A 493 -0.36 0.87 13.98
C VAL A 493 -0.63 1.83 12.83
N ARG A 494 -0.48 1.35 11.60
CA ARG A 494 -0.78 2.16 10.41
C ARG A 494 -2.29 2.40 10.30
N PRO A 495 -2.74 3.64 9.99
CA PRO A 495 -4.12 3.87 9.60
C PRO A 495 -4.48 2.95 8.41
N LEU A 496 -5.72 2.49 8.39
CA LEU A 496 -6.27 1.84 7.20
C LEU A 496 -6.22 2.83 6.02
N THR A 497 -6.01 2.33 4.80
CA THR A 497 -6.25 3.15 3.60
C THR A 497 -7.74 3.32 3.38
N THR A 498 -8.16 4.37 2.69
CA THR A 498 -9.58 4.60 2.42
C THR A 498 -10.18 3.44 1.62
N GLY A 499 -9.50 2.91 0.60
CA GLY A 499 -9.92 1.69 -0.09
C GLY A 499 -10.11 0.47 0.83
N ARG A 500 -9.24 0.30 1.83
CA ARG A 500 -9.40 -0.79 2.81
C ARG A 500 -10.57 -0.55 3.76
N VAL A 501 -10.83 0.69 4.17
CA VAL A 501 -12.04 1.04 4.93
C VAL A 501 -13.29 0.68 4.11
N TRP A 502 -13.33 1.03 2.82
CA TRP A 502 -14.46 0.70 1.93
C TRP A 502 -14.68 -0.81 1.83
N ALA A 503 -13.61 -1.59 1.69
CA ALA A 503 -13.68 -3.04 1.64
C ALA A 503 -14.22 -3.66 2.94
N GLU A 504 -13.72 -3.23 4.11
CA GLU A 504 -14.14 -3.74 5.42
C GLU A 504 -15.60 -3.35 5.77
N LEU A 505 -16.08 -2.20 5.27
CA LEU A 505 -17.48 -1.78 5.35
C LEU A 505 -18.40 -2.50 4.32
N GLY A 506 -17.82 -3.33 3.46
CA GLY A 506 -18.54 -4.02 2.39
C GLY A 506 -19.10 -3.08 1.33
N LEU A 507 -18.53 -1.88 1.16
CA LEU A 507 -18.90 -0.90 0.12
C LEU A 507 -18.14 -1.24 -1.17
N ARG A 508 -18.58 -2.31 -1.83
CA ARG A 508 -17.97 -2.88 -3.05
C ARG A 508 -18.91 -2.81 -4.25
N ALA A 509 -18.37 -3.07 -5.43
CA ALA A 509 -19.15 -3.16 -6.66
C ALA A 509 -20.30 -4.17 -6.53
N ASP A 510 -21.42 -3.88 -7.19
CA ASP A 510 -22.65 -4.68 -7.24
C ASP A 510 -23.43 -4.76 -5.92
N ARG A 511 -23.02 -4.03 -4.88
CA ARG A 511 -23.83 -3.88 -3.67
C ARG A 511 -25.00 -2.94 -3.94
N VAL A 512 -26.20 -3.40 -3.63
CA VAL A 512 -27.41 -2.56 -3.61
C VAL A 512 -27.48 -1.80 -2.28
N LEU A 513 -27.48 -0.47 -2.32
CA LEU A 513 -27.75 0.37 -1.16
C LEU A 513 -29.24 0.28 -0.81
N GLN A 514 -29.53 -0.15 0.41
CA GLN A 514 -30.90 -0.14 0.93
C GLN A 514 -31.32 1.30 1.25
N PRO A 515 -32.63 1.62 1.33
CA PRO A 515 -33.10 2.98 1.63
C PRO A 515 -32.48 3.58 2.90
N GLN A 516 -32.23 2.76 3.92
CA GLN A 516 -31.57 3.14 5.17
C GLN A 516 -30.05 3.43 5.02
N ASP A 517 -29.42 2.95 3.96
CA ASP A 517 -27.99 3.10 3.68
C ASP A 517 -27.69 4.39 2.89
N VAL A 518 -28.67 4.96 2.19
CA VAL A 518 -28.48 6.13 1.32
C VAL A 518 -28.03 7.36 2.13
N THR A 519 -28.73 7.65 3.23
CA THR A 519 -28.43 8.79 4.11
C THR A 519 -27.03 8.76 4.71
N PRO A 520 -26.56 7.65 5.34
CA PRO A 520 -25.20 7.58 5.89
C PRO A 520 -24.11 7.42 4.82
N TYR A 521 -24.44 6.95 3.61
CA TYR A 521 -23.44 6.75 2.56
C TYR A 521 -22.90 8.07 2.00
N ARG A 522 -23.75 9.08 1.79
CA ARG A 522 -23.32 10.36 1.18
C ARG A 522 -22.23 11.09 2.00
N PRO A 523 -22.41 11.37 3.32
CA PRO A 523 -21.38 12.04 4.10
C PRO A 523 -20.07 11.25 4.22
N LEU A 524 -20.14 9.92 4.10
CA LEU A 524 -18.99 9.04 4.05
C LEU A 524 -18.25 9.16 2.71
N LEU A 525 -18.98 9.19 1.59
CA LEU A 525 -18.43 9.44 0.25
C LEU A 525 -17.76 10.82 0.18
N ASP A 526 -18.41 11.87 0.70
CA ASP A 526 -17.84 13.23 0.77
C ASP A 526 -16.50 13.26 1.50
N ALA A 527 -16.42 12.59 2.65
CA ALA A 527 -15.20 12.51 3.44
C ALA A 527 -14.11 11.68 2.75
N ALA A 528 -14.49 10.64 1.99
CA ALA A 528 -13.55 9.88 1.15
C ALA A 528 -12.93 10.76 0.07
N ILE A 529 -13.77 11.48 -0.67
CA ILE A 529 -13.34 12.33 -1.79
C ILE A 529 -12.42 13.45 -1.30
N ALA A 530 -12.72 14.03 -0.14
CA ALA A 530 -11.90 15.08 0.48
C ALA A 530 -10.59 14.55 1.09
N SER A 531 -10.44 13.24 1.27
CA SER A 531 -9.26 12.65 1.88
C SER A 531 -8.08 12.67 0.91
N SER A 532 -6.95 13.22 1.36
CA SER A 532 -5.68 13.19 0.63
C SER A 532 -5.08 11.78 0.46
N ALA A 533 -5.66 10.77 1.15
CA ALA A 533 -5.19 9.39 1.16
C ALA A 533 -5.78 8.51 0.05
N LEU A 534 -6.76 9.00 -0.72
CA LEU A 534 -7.24 8.29 -1.91
C LEU A 534 -6.28 8.57 -3.07
N GLU A 535 -5.49 7.57 -3.45
CA GLU A 535 -4.80 7.63 -4.73
C GLU A 535 -5.85 7.60 -5.85
N SER A 536 -5.71 8.45 -6.87
CA SER A 536 -6.56 8.44 -8.08
C SER A 536 -6.63 7.08 -8.80
N SER A 537 -5.71 6.17 -8.46
CA SER A 537 -5.66 4.78 -8.90
C SER A 537 -6.70 3.87 -8.23
N GLU A 538 -7.20 4.19 -7.03
CA GLU A 538 -8.18 3.37 -6.29
C GLU A 538 -9.58 3.44 -6.96
N MET A 539 -10.22 2.28 -7.14
CA MET A 539 -11.56 2.17 -7.73
C MET A 539 -12.62 2.56 -6.70
N LEU A 540 -13.01 3.84 -6.68
CA LEU A 540 -14.13 4.32 -5.89
C LEU A 540 -15.46 3.85 -6.50
N VAL A 541 -16.30 3.21 -5.69
CA VAL A 541 -17.65 2.81 -6.09
C VAL A 541 -18.67 3.85 -5.65
N ILE A 542 -19.58 4.22 -6.54
CA ILE A 542 -20.65 5.20 -6.33
C ILE A 542 -21.99 4.60 -6.80
N PRO A 543 -23.14 5.03 -6.25
CA PRO A 543 -24.44 4.51 -6.67
C PRO A 543 -24.79 4.95 -8.11
N ASN A 544 -25.26 4.02 -8.92
CA ASN A 544 -25.98 4.33 -10.16
C ASN A 544 -27.44 4.72 -9.88
N SER A 545 -28.23 5.02 -10.90
CA SER A 545 -29.65 5.42 -10.72
C SER A 545 -30.55 4.34 -10.10
N HIS A 546 -30.09 3.10 -9.98
CA HIS A 546 -30.80 2.00 -9.29
C HIS A 546 -30.30 1.77 -7.84
N ASN A 547 -29.49 2.68 -7.29
CA ASN A 547 -28.83 2.53 -5.98
C ASN A 547 -27.85 1.34 -5.90
N ILE A 548 -27.33 0.88 -7.03
CA ILE A 548 -26.29 -0.15 -7.09
C ILE A 548 -24.93 0.54 -7.11
N LEU A 549 -24.04 0.18 -6.19
CA LEU A 549 -22.67 0.66 -6.17
C LEU A 549 -21.90 0.09 -7.36
N ILE A 550 -21.44 0.97 -8.24
CA ILE A 550 -20.65 0.63 -9.42
C ILE A 550 -19.38 1.49 -9.41
N SER A 551 -18.29 0.99 -9.99
CA SER A 551 -17.08 1.79 -10.20
C SER A 551 -17.40 3.11 -10.89
N ALA A 552 -16.96 4.23 -10.32
CA ALA A 552 -17.14 5.57 -10.90
C ALA A 552 -16.68 5.64 -12.37
N ARG A 553 -15.62 4.90 -12.72
CA ARG A 553 -15.07 4.77 -14.09
C ARG A 553 -16.05 4.24 -15.15
N SER A 554 -17.06 3.49 -14.71
CA SER A 554 -18.05 2.86 -15.58
C SER A 554 -19.32 3.69 -15.72
N LEU A 555 -19.42 4.81 -15.00
CA LEU A 555 -20.59 5.67 -14.96
C LEU A 555 -20.34 6.99 -15.67
N TYR A 556 -21.44 7.59 -16.10
CA TYR A 556 -21.49 8.89 -16.76
C TYR A 556 -22.24 9.88 -15.85
N GLY A 557 -21.69 11.09 -15.76
CA GLY A 557 -22.24 12.17 -14.97
C GLY A 557 -23.53 12.72 -15.58
N ARG A 558 -24.51 13.02 -14.73
CA ARG A 558 -25.77 13.66 -15.10
C ARG A 558 -25.60 15.15 -15.41
N SER A 559 -24.51 15.77 -14.95
CA SER A 559 -24.21 17.18 -15.23
C SER A 559 -23.98 17.46 -16.72
N HIS A 560 -23.59 16.46 -17.51
CA HIS A 560 -23.39 16.63 -18.95
C HIS A 560 -24.69 16.33 -19.72
N PRO A 561 -25.29 17.31 -20.43
CA PRO A 561 -26.60 17.14 -21.07
C PRO A 561 -26.66 15.97 -22.05
N LEU A 562 -25.60 15.73 -22.82
CA LEU A 562 -25.55 14.63 -23.79
C LEU A 562 -25.48 13.24 -23.15
N PHE A 563 -24.88 13.11 -21.95
CA PHE A 563 -24.87 11.83 -21.24
C PHE A 563 -26.25 11.55 -20.66
N LEU A 564 -26.86 12.56 -20.02
CA LEU A 564 -28.20 12.47 -19.48
C LEU A 564 -29.23 12.12 -20.55
N SER A 565 -29.16 12.77 -21.73
CA SER A 565 -30.04 12.45 -22.84
C SER A 565 -29.77 11.05 -23.39
N THR A 566 -28.52 10.73 -23.74
CA THR A 566 -28.18 9.44 -24.39
C THR A 566 -28.57 8.24 -23.52
N PHE A 567 -28.24 8.27 -22.22
CA PHE A 567 -28.47 7.17 -21.29
C PHE A 567 -29.81 7.24 -20.56
N GLU A 568 -30.75 8.08 -21.00
CA GLU A 568 -32.10 8.12 -20.44
C GLU A 568 -32.80 6.74 -20.39
N PRO A 569 -32.71 5.86 -21.42
CA PRO A 569 -33.25 4.49 -21.36
C PRO A 569 -32.36 3.52 -20.57
N PHE A 570 -31.14 3.92 -20.20
CA PHE A 570 -30.10 3.09 -19.57
C PHE A 570 -29.65 3.71 -18.23
N PRO A 571 -30.55 3.81 -17.23
CA PRO A 571 -30.27 4.46 -15.95
C PRO A 571 -29.13 3.81 -15.16
N ASP A 572 -28.77 2.56 -15.48
CA ASP A 572 -27.61 1.83 -14.92
C ASP A 572 -26.27 2.44 -15.30
N LYS A 573 -26.19 3.20 -16.40
CA LYS A 573 -24.99 3.92 -16.86
C LYS A 573 -24.81 5.29 -16.23
N LEU A 574 -25.87 5.85 -15.62
CA LEU A 574 -25.84 7.18 -15.01
C LEU A 574 -25.55 7.08 -13.51
N ALA A 575 -24.70 7.99 -13.01
CA ALA A 575 -24.56 8.25 -11.58
C ALA A 575 -25.92 8.62 -10.96
N HIS A 576 -26.14 8.27 -9.69
CA HIS A 576 -27.39 8.59 -8.98
C HIS A 576 -27.59 10.11 -8.87
N GLN A 577 -28.84 10.57 -8.85
CA GLN A 577 -29.18 11.99 -8.80
C GLN A 577 -28.67 12.69 -7.52
N ASP A 578 -28.70 12.00 -6.38
CA ASP A 578 -28.31 12.56 -5.07
C ASP A 578 -26.81 12.91 -4.93
N ILE A 579 -25.97 12.47 -5.87
CA ILE A 579 -24.53 12.76 -5.89
C ILE A 579 -24.13 13.68 -7.06
N GLN A 580 -25.12 14.31 -7.73
CA GLN A 580 -24.88 15.17 -8.89
C GLN A 580 -23.96 16.36 -8.54
N ASP A 581 -24.05 16.91 -7.33
CA ASP A 581 -23.18 17.98 -6.85
C ASP A 581 -21.73 17.55 -6.61
N LEU A 582 -21.49 16.24 -6.47
CA LEU A 582 -20.16 15.65 -6.23
C LEU A 582 -19.44 15.24 -7.52
N GLU A 583 -20.12 15.26 -8.67
CA GLU A 583 -19.55 14.85 -9.96
C GLU A 583 -18.21 15.52 -10.31
N PRO A 584 -18.01 16.84 -10.09
CA PRO A 584 -16.72 17.49 -10.34
C PRO A 584 -15.59 16.89 -9.50
N ALA A 585 -15.88 16.53 -8.25
CA ALA A 585 -14.90 15.95 -7.32
C ALA A 585 -14.68 14.45 -7.56
N LEU A 586 -15.62 13.79 -8.26
CA LEU A 586 -15.52 12.38 -8.67
C LEU A 586 -14.73 12.18 -9.98
N ARG A 587 -14.46 13.25 -10.73
CA ARG A 587 -13.71 13.20 -12.00
C ARG A 587 -12.32 12.56 -11.87
N PRO A 588 -11.48 12.85 -10.86
CA PRO A 588 -10.17 12.20 -10.70
C PRO A 588 -10.26 10.69 -10.49
N TYR A 589 -11.41 10.19 -10.02
CA TYR A 589 -11.69 8.77 -9.83
C TYR A 589 -12.28 8.10 -11.08
N GLY A 590 -12.36 8.87 -12.18
CA GLY A 590 -12.71 8.43 -13.52
C GLY A 590 -14.21 8.49 -13.85
N LEU A 591 -15.03 9.13 -13.01
CA LEU A 591 -16.39 9.50 -13.42
C LEU A 591 -16.32 10.36 -14.68
N ARG A 592 -17.04 9.96 -15.73
CA ARG A 592 -17.05 10.66 -17.01
C ARG A 592 -18.02 11.82 -16.95
N THR A 593 -17.50 13.03 -16.77
CA THR A 593 -18.29 14.28 -16.66
C THR A 593 -18.11 15.21 -17.86
N GLN A 594 -17.17 14.90 -18.77
CA GLN A 594 -16.93 15.65 -19.99
C GLN A 594 -16.99 14.72 -21.19
N MET A 595 -17.46 15.23 -22.33
CA MET A 595 -17.48 14.50 -23.59
C MET A 595 -16.08 14.50 -24.23
N ASP A 596 -15.45 13.33 -24.29
CA ASP A 596 -14.26 13.02 -25.07
C ASP A 596 -14.60 11.99 -26.16
N PHE A 597 -13.63 11.64 -27.02
CA PHE A 597 -13.87 10.69 -28.12
C PHE A 597 -14.36 9.32 -27.62
N VAL A 598 -13.74 8.76 -26.57
CA VAL A 598 -14.11 7.46 -26.02
C VAL A 598 -15.52 7.47 -25.43
N SER A 599 -15.92 8.56 -24.77
CA SER A 599 -17.28 8.70 -24.25
C SER A 599 -18.28 8.93 -25.38
N PHE A 600 -17.90 9.68 -26.41
CA PHE A 600 -18.72 9.91 -27.60
C PHE A 600 -18.99 8.61 -28.36
N GLU A 601 -17.97 7.78 -28.57
CA GLU A 601 -18.08 6.46 -29.21
C GLU A 601 -19.10 5.56 -28.48
N VAL A 602 -19.04 5.52 -27.15
CA VAL A 602 -20.01 4.76 -26.35
C VAL A 602 -21.42 5.37 -26.49
N CYS A 603 -21.56 6.69 -26.52
CA CYS A 603 -22.85 7.34 -26.72
C CYS A 603 -23.47 7.00 -28.08
N VAL A 604 -22.69 7.11 -29.18
CA VAL A 604 -23.20 6.79 -30.52
C VAL A 604 -23.46 5.29 -30.70
N SER A 605 -22.63 4.43 -30.09
CA SER A 605 -22.86 2.98 -30.07
C SER A 605 -24.14 2.63 -29.31
N THR A 606 -24.43 3.34 -28.21
CA THR A 606 -25.67 3.16 -27.43
C THR A 606 -26.90 3.53 -28.25
N ILE A 607 -26.89 4.67 -28.93
CA ILE A 607 -27.98 5.07 -29.84
C ILE A 607 -28.07 4.12 -31.04
N HIS A 608 -26.96 3.67 -31.60
CA HIS A 608 -26.93 2.75 -32.74
C HIS A 608 -27.59 1.40 -32.42
N ASN A 609 -27.30 0.83 -31.24
CA ASN A 609 -27.81 -0.47 -30.81
C ASN A 609 -29.25 -0.42 -30.22
N GLU A 610 -29.78 0.78 -30.00
CA GLU A 610 -31.15 0.94 -29.53
C GLU A 610 -32.17 0.57 -30.61
N ALA A 611 -33.27 -0.09 -30.21
CA ALA A 611 -34.38 -0.38 -31.11
C ALA A 611 -34.97 0.91 -31.70
N SER A 612 -35.46 0.85 -32.94
CA SER A 612 -36.02 2.01 -33.64
C SER A 612 -37.33 2.51 -33.00
N ASP A 613 -37.22 3.38 -32.00
CA ASP A 613 -38.29 4.26 -31.51
C ASP A 613 -38.11 5.64 -32.15
N THR A 614 -38.78 5.83 -33.29
CA THR A 614 -38.35 6.76 -34.36
C THR A 614 -38.27 8.23 -33.95
N ALA A 615 -39.06 8.68 -32.98
CA ALA A 615 -39.10 10.11 -32.62
C ALA A 615 -38.06 10.46 -31.53
N ARG A 616 -38.09 9.76 -30.40
CA ARG A 616 -37.26 10.07 -29.22
C ARG A 616 -35.79 9.69 -29.42
N ARG A 617 -35.51 8.62 -30.18
CA ARG A 617 -34.15 8.25 -30.56
C ARG A 617 -33.52 9.30 -31.47
N THR A 618 -34.28 9.80 -32.45
CA THR A 618 -33.83 10.86 -33.36
C THR A 618 -33.56 12.18 -32.64
N GLU A 619 -34.42 12.56 -31.69
CA GLU A 619 -34.22 13.75 -30.85
C GLU A 619 -32.90 13.67 -30.06
N ARG A 620 -32.63 12.54 -29.40
CA ARG A 620 -31.38 12.34 -28.65
C ARG A 620 -30.15 12.31 -29.57
N ALA A 621 -30.28 11.68 -30.73
CA ALA A 621 -29.21 11.63 -31.74
C ALA A 621 -28.84 13.02 -32.27
N ALA A 622 -29.79 13.95 -32.38
CA ALA A 622 -29.53 15.32 -32.83
C ALA A 622 -28.49 16.05 -31.96
N GLY A 623 -28.51 15.82 -30.64
CA GLY A 623 -27.50 16.36 -29.73
C GLY A 623 -26.09 15.80 -29.99
N LEU A 624 -25.98 14.50 -30.25
CA LEU A 624 -24.71 13.84 -30.58
C LEU A 624 -24.21 14.27 -31.95
N TYR A 625 -25.08 14.38 -32.95
CA TYR A 625 -24.75 14.89 -34.27
C TYR A 625 -24.25 16.34 -34.20
N ASN A 626 -24.88 17.20 -33.41
CA ASN A 626 -24.42 18.57 -33.22
C ASN A 626 -23.00 18.61 -32.63
N TRP A 627 -22.69 17.74 -31.66
CA TRP A 627 -21.34 17.61 -31.12
C TRP A 627 -20.34 17.12 -32.19
N TYR A 628 -20.72 16.11 -32.97
CA TYR A 628 -19.93 15.59 -34.10
C TYR A 628 -19.69 16.63 -35.20
N SER A 629 -20.67 17.50 -35.48
CA SER A 629 -20.60 18.54 -36.50
C SER A 629 -19.80 19.76 -36.06
N GLU A 630 -19.95 20.21 -34.80
CA GLU A 630 -19.41 21.50 -34.36
C GLU A 630 -18.17 21.39 -33.47
N THR A 631 -18.09 20.35 -32.64
CA THR A 631 -17.06 20.22 -31.59
C THR A 631 -15.98 19.23 -31.98
N PHE A 632 -16.36 18.06 -32.49
CA PHE A 632 -15.41 17.01 -32.88
C PHE A 632 -14.38 17.43 -33.94
N PRO A 633 -14.69 18.27 -34.95
CA PRO A 633 -13.71 18.75 -35.94
C PRO A 633 -12.46 19.42 -35.34
N VAL A 634 -12.57 19.97 -34.13
CA VAL A 634 -11.46 20.63 -33.41
C VAL A 634 -10.62 19.62 -32.62
N LEU A 635 -11.24 18.51 -32.21
CA LEU A 635 -10.67 17.53 -31.29
C LEU A 635 -10.14 16.28 -32.00
N ALA A 636 -10.63 16.02 -33.22
CA ALA A 636 -10.35 14.80 -33.97
C ALA A 636 -8.84 14.61 -34.24
N GLN A 637 -8.36 13.38 -34.05
CA GLN A 637 -6.98 12.98 -34.30
C GLN A 637 -6.93 11.67 -35.10
N GLY A 638 -6.03 11.60 -36.09
CA GLY A 638 -5.74 10.36 -36.81
C GLY A 638 -6.96 9.73 -37.49
N ASP A 639 -7.18 8.45 -37.20
CA ASP A 639 -8.17 7.55 -37.79
C ASP A 639 -9.55 7.58 -37.10
N GLN A 640 -9.75 8.43 -36.09
CA GLN A 640 -10.98 8.49 -35.29
C GLN A 640 -12.27 8.70 -36.10
N TRP A 641 -12.19 9.36 -37.27
CA TRP A 641 -13.34 9.49 -38.17
C TRP A 641 -13.85 8.14 -38.68
N SER A 642 -12.91 7.28 -39.11
CA SER A 642 -13.24 5.95 -39.66
C SER A 642 -13.84 5.00 -38.63
N GLN A 643 -13.59 5.22 -37.34
CA GLN A 643 -14.18 4.43 -36.26
C GLN A 643 -15.67 4.75 -36.06
N LEU A 644 -16.11 5.94 -36.47
CA LEU A 644 -17.50 6.39 -36.35
C LEU A 644 -18.37 6.06 -37.57
N ASP A 645 -17.74 5.69 -38.68
CA ASP A 645 -18.35 5.49 -39.98
C ASP A 645 -19.47 4.44 -40.01
N GLY A 646 -19.41 3.44 -39.13
CA GLY A 646 -20.41 2.38 -39.03
C GLY A 646 -21.57 2.68 -38.08
N PHE A 647 -21.47 3.73 -37.24
CA PHE A 647 -22.50 4.05 -36.26
C PHE A 647 -23.57 4.96 -36.85
N ARG A 648 -24.84 4.57 -36.69
CA ARG A 648 -26.00 5.35 -37.12
C ARG A 648 -26.45 6.32 -36.03
N PHE A 649 -26.09 7.59 -36.17
CA PHE A 649 -26.45 8.66 -35.23
C PHE A 649 -26.75 10.01 -35.92
N ILE A 650 -26.69 10.08 -37.26
CA ILE A 650 -26.97 11.31 -38.03
C ILE A 650 -28.48 11.38 -38.32
N PRO A 651 -29.19 12.42 -37.87
CA PRO A 651 -30.58 12.63 -38.23
C PRO A 651 -30.77 12.87 -39.73
N ARG A 652 -31.87 12.37 -40.28
CA ARG A 652 -32.21 12.56 -41.70
C ARG A 652 -32.61 14.00 -41.99
N THR A 653 -32.11 14.52 -43.11
CA THR A 653 -32.58 15.78 -43.69
C THR A 653 -33.60 15.48 -44.79
N ALA A 654 -34.67 16.27 -44.90
CA ALA A 654 -35.59 16.15 -46.03
C ALA A 654 -34.86 16.49 -47.34
N SER A 655 -34.98 15.63 -48.36
CA SER A 655 -34.45 15.94 -49.70
C SER A 655 -35.25 17.09 -50.32
N HIS A 656 -34.55 18.03 -50.96
CA HIS A 656 -35.13 19.20 -51.62
C HIS A 656 -35.23 19.05 -53.15
N ARG A 657 -35.18 17.81 -53.67
CA ARG A 657 -35.23 17.57 -55.13
C ARG A 657 -36.57 17.99 -55.72
N VAL A 658 -36.50 18.61 -56.90
CA VAL A 658 -37.66 19.14 -57.63
C VAL A 658 -38.45 17.99 -58.27
N ALA A 659 -37.78 17.01 -58.89
CA ALA A 659 -38.39 15.73 -59.30
C ALA A 659 -38.60 14.78 -58.11
N HIS A 660 -39.87 14.49 -57.80
CA HIS A 660 -40.27 13.53 -56.77
C HIS A 660 -40.19 12.10 -57.31
N TYR A 661 -38.96 11.56 -57.44
CA TYR A 661 -38.81 10.12 -57.63
C TYR A 661 -39.20 9.39 -56.34
N PRO A 662 -39.94 8.27 -56.41
CA PRO A 662 -40.29 7.48 -55.24
C PRO A 662 -39.04 7.09 -54.43
N SER A 663 -39.15 7.11 -53.10
CA SER A 663 -38.05 6.70 -52.21
C SER A 663 -37.69 5.21 -52.35
N GLU A 664 -38.44 4.43 -53.11
CA GLU A 664 -38.18 3.02 -53.38
C GLU A 664 -36.86 2.76 -54.14
N TYR A 665 -36.39 3.74 -54.92
CA TYR A 665 -35.10 3.68 -55.64
C TYR A 665 -33.90 3.96 -54.73
N LEU A 666 -34.14 4.48 -53.52
CA LEU A 666 -33.09 4.57 -52.50
C LEU A 666 -32.78 3.17 -51.99
N ASN A 667 -31.49 2.86 -51.82
CA ASN A 667 -31.01 1.59 -51.31
C ASN A 667 -31.81 1.14 -50.08
N ALA A 668 -32.43 -0.05 -50.17
CA ALA A 668 -33.32 -0.59 -49.16
C ALA A 668 -32.68 -0.72 -47.77
N ALA A 669 -31.37 -0.97 -47.71
CA ALA A 669 -30.61 -1.07 -46.44
C ALA A 669 -30.62 0.25 -45.64
N ILE A 670 -30.79 1.36 -46.36
CA ILE A 670 -30.74 2.70 -45.82
C ILE A 670 -32.16 3.26 -45.70
N ARG A 671 -33.02 3.07 -46.70
CA ARG A 671 -34.38 3.67 -46.79
C ARG A 671 -35.22 3.57 -45.52
N ASP A 672 -35.30 2.40 -44.90
CA ASP A 672 -36.25 2.12 -43.82
C ASP A 672 -35.71 2.46 -42.41
N GLN A 673 -34.51 3.05 -42.32
CA GLN A 673 -33.90 3.48 -41.06
C GLN A 673 -34.42 4.84 -40.58
N ASP A 674 -34.16 5.21 -39.33
CA ASP A 674 -34.47 6.53 -38.75
C ASP A 674 -33.24 7.46 -38.74
N LEU A 675 -32.07 6.88 -38.51
CA LEU A 675 -30.76 7.53 -38.48
C LEU A 675 -29.84 6.98 -39.57
N ALA A 676 -28.90 7.81 -40.01
CA ALA A 676 -27.85 7.44 -40.96
C ALA A 676 -26.48 7.42 -40.28
N SER A 677 -25.56 6.67 -40.85
CA SER A 677 -24.13 6.70 -40.50
C SER A 677 -23.34 7.64 -41.42
N PRO A 678 -22.12 8.07 -41.05
CA PRO A 678 -21.28 8.92 -41.90
C PRO A 678 -21.01 8.35 -43.31
N GLN A 679 -21.03 7.03 -43.50
CA GLN A 679 -20.87 6.39 -44.81
C GLN A 679 -22.16 6.38 -45.64
N GLU A 680 -23.32 6.42 -45.00
CA GLU A 680 -24.63 6.34 -45.67
C GLU A 680 -25.14 7.70 -46.14
N VAL A 681 -24.38 8.78 -45.92
CA VAL A 681 -24.80 10.15 -46.25
C VAL A 681 -24.06 10.73 -47.46
N VAL A 682 -24.65 11.72 -48.14
CA VAL A 682 -24.07 12.41 -49.31
C VAL A 682 -24.21 13.92 -49.19
N LEU A 683 -23.14 14.64 -49.56
CA LEU A 683 -23.12 16.10 -49.61
C LEU A 683 -24.04 16.63 -50.72
N PRO A 684 -24.63 17.83 -50.56
CA PRO A 684 -25.44 18.46 -51.61
C PRO A 684 -24.73 18.60 -52.97
N ALA A 685 -23.41 18.82 -52.95
CA ALA A 685 -22.60 18.91 -54.17
C ALA A 685 -22.54 17.59 -54.97
N HIS A 686 -22.71 16.44 -54.30
CA HIS A 686 -22.66 15.10 -54.89
C HIS A 686 -24.04 14.42 -54.94
N GLU A 687 -25.11 15.11 -54.57
CA GLU A 687 -26.46 14.54 -54.54
C GLU A 687 -26.84 13.97 -55.91
N SER A 688 -26.58 14.70 -57.00
CA SER A 688 -26.90 14.31 -58.39
C SER A 688 -26.21 13.03 -58.88
N ILE A 689 -25.17 12.54 -58.19
CA ILE A 689 -24.39 11.38 -58.61
C ILE A 689 -24.49 10.19 -57.65
N ALA A 690 -25.22 10.31 -56.53
CA ALA A 690 -25.32 9.23 -55.55
C ALA A 690 -26.62 9.20 -54.72
N TRP A 691 -27.63 10.00 -55.02
CA TRP A 691 -28.88 10.07 -54.22
C TRP A 691 -29.66 8.74 -54.12
N THR A 692 -29.43 7.78 -55.03
CA THR A 692 -30.05 6.43 -54.92
C THR A 692 -29.28 5.52 -53.97
N GLN A 693 -28.02 5.83 -53.68
CA GLN A 693 -27.13 5.01 -52.83
C GLN A 693 -26.97 5.58 -51.43
N ARG A 694 -27.12 6.90 -51.25
CA ARG A 694 -26.88 7.59 -49.98
C ARG A 694 -27.93 8.65 -49.68
N ILE A 695 -28.15 8.96 -48.40
CA ILE A 695 -29.11 9.96 -47.94
C ILE A 695 -28.49 11.37 -47.96
N LEU A 696 -29.24 12.35 -48.46
CA LEU A 696 -28.84 13.75 -48.38
C LEU A 696 -28.70 14.19 -46.91
N PHE A 697 -27.56 14.80 -46.58
CA PHE A 697 -27.40 15.50 -45.31
C PHE A 697 -26.71 16.85 -45.52
N ASN A 698 -27.03 17.80 -44.64
CA ASN A 698 -26.46 19.14 -44.66
C ASN A 698 -25.49 19.30 -43.49
N PRO A 699 -24.20 18.98 -43.66
CA PRO A 699 -23.20 19.21 -42.63
C PRO A 699 -22.83 20.68 -42.49
N SER A 700 -22.20 21.03 -41.37
CA SER A 700 -21.56 22.33 -41.23
C SER A 700 -20.32 22.46 -42.12
N ASN A 701 -19.98 23.70 -42.45
CA ASN A 701 -18.72 24.01 -43.14
C ASN A 701 -17.50 23.51 -42.34
N ARG A 702 -17.62 23.46 -41.01
CA ARG A 702 -16.54 23.01 -40.13
C ARG A 702 -16.27 21.51 -40.30
N LEU A 703 -17.33 20.71 -40.34
CA LEU A 703 -17.24 19.26 -40.50
C LEU A 703 -16.65 18.88 -41.86
N THR A 704 -17.05 19.55 -42.94
CA THR A 704 -16.56 19.27 -44.30
C THR A 704 -15.10 19.66 -44.51
N ILE A 705 -14.61 20.70 -43.83
CA ILE A 705 -13.18 21.06 -43.86
C ILE A 705 -12.33 20.03 -43.11
N ALA A 706 -12.81 19.56 -41.95
CA ALA A 706 -12.05 18.65 -41.10
C ALA A 706 -12.09 17.19 -41.59
N ASN A 707 -13.22 16.74 -42.14
CA ASN A 707 -13.38 15.43 -42.75
C ASN A 707 -13.73 15.59 -44.23
N GLN A 708 -12.71 15.62 -45.08
CA GLN A 708 -12.90 15.81 -46.53
C GLN A 708 -13.55 14.61 -47.22
N ALA A 709 -13.59 13.43 -46.58
CA ALA A 709 -14.20 12.22 -47.12
C ALA A 709 -15.69 12.13 -46.83
N ILE A 710 -16.21 12.89 -45.85
CA ILE A 710 -17.60 12.76 -45.41
C ILE A 710 -18.56 13.15 -46.55
N GLY A 711 -19.51 12.26 -46.84
CA GLY A 711 -20.50 12.49 -47.89
C GLY A 711 -19.95 12.58 -49.31
N VAL A 712 -18.73 12.13 -49.54
CA VAL A 712 -18.16 11.91 -50.88
C VAL A 712 -18.44 10.44 -51.27
N PRO A 713 -19.18 10.18 -52.35
CA PRO A 713 -19.44 8.82 -52.82
C PRO A 713 -18.18 8.24 -53.47
N THR A 714 -18.01 6.91 -53.38
CA THR A 714 -16.95 6.19 -54.08
C THR A 714 -17.30 5.99 -55.56
N PRO A 715 -16.31 5.79 -56.46
CA PRO A 715 -16.58 5.53 -57.88
C PRO A 715 -17.51 4.34 -58.12
N ILE A 716 -17.40 3.28 -57.32
CA ILE A 716 -18.28 2.11 -57.41
C ILE A 716 -19.73 2.45 -57.03
N GLU A 717 -19.96 3.27 -56.01
CA GLU A 717 -21.31 3.73 -55.64
C GLU A 717 -21.91 4.63 -56.72
N VAL A 718 -21.12 5.53 -57.31
CA VAL A 718 -21.57 6.39 -58.43
C VAL A 718 -21.90 5.55 -59.66
N TYR A 719 -21.16 4.47 -59.91
CA TYR A 719 -21.49 3.51 -60.95
C TYR A 719 -22.80 2.75 -60.65
N MET A 720 -23.00 2.29 -59.41
CA MET A 720 -24.27 1.67 -59.01
C MET A 720 -25.43 2.67 -59.10
N HIS A 721 -25.19 3.94 -58.81
CA HIS A 721 -26.13 5.02 -59.04
C HIS A 721 -26.50 5.16 -60.52
N LEU A 722 -25.52 5.19 -61.43
CA LEU A 722 -25.75 5.20 -62.88
C LEU A 722 -26.65 4.05 -63.31
N ARG A 723 -26.42 2.83 -62.80
CA ARG A 723 -27.24 1.67 -63.12
C ARG A 723 -28.68 1.85 -62.66
N VAL A 724 -28.93 2.43 -61.49
CA VAL A 724 -30.31 2.75 -61.04
C VAL A 724 -30.93 3.82 -61.94
N LEU A 725 -30.22 4.92 -62.24
CA LEU A 725 -30.70 5.97 -63.12
C LEU A 725 -31.11 5.43 -64.50
N VAL A 726 -30.28 4.57 -65.10
CA VAL A 726 -30.44 4.14 -66.49
C VAL A 726 -31.29 2.87 -66.64
N LEU A 727 -31.12 1.90 -65.76
CA LEU A 727 -31.81 0.59 -65.89
C LEU A 727 -33.14 0.54 -65.15
N GLN A 728 -33.38 1.44 -64.19
CA GLN A 728 -34.61 1.44 -63.38
C GLN A 728 -35.40 2.73 -63.54
N ILE A 729 -34.77 3.90 -63.51
CA ILE A 729 -35.51 5.17 -63.56
C ILE A 729 -35.84 5.58 -65.01
N ALA A 730 -34.85 5.65 -65.90
CA ALA A 730 -35.04 6.05 -67.30
C ALA A 730 -36.08 5.21 -68.09
N PRO A 731 -36.23 3.88 -67.87
CA PRO A 731 -37.25 3.09 -68.56
C PRO A 731 -38.67 3.28 -67.99
N ASN A 732 -38.77 3.67 -66.72
CA ASN A 732 -40.05 3.76 -66.00
C ASN A 732 -40.59 5.20 -65.87
N HIS A 733 -39.80 6.20 -66.23
CA HIS A 733 -40.16 7.62 -66.13
C HIS A 733 -39.83 8.38 -67.41
N PRO A 734 -40.63 9.41 -67.80
CA PRO A 734 -40.33 10.22 -68.97
C PRO A 734 -38.98 10.94 -68.82
N PRO A 735 -38.20 11.12 -69.91
CA PRO A 735 -36.95 11.87 -69.87
C PRO A 735 -37.17 13.31 -69.39
N THR A 736 -36.36 13.76 -68.44
CA THR A 736 -36.37 15.13 -67.90
C THR A 736 -34.99 15.76 -67.99
N LEU A 737 -34.92 17.10 -68.00
CA LEU A 737 -33.64 17.83 -67.94
C LEU A 737 -32.86 17.53 -66.65
N GLU A 738 -33.57 17.25 -65.54
CA GLU A 738 -32.96 16.86 -64.27
C GLU A 738 -32.29 15.49 -64.37
N LEU A 739 -33.00 14.48 -64.91
CA LEU A 739 -32.43 13.15 -65.12
C LEU A 739 -31.22 13.20 -66.06
N LEU A 740 -31.31 14.02 -67.12
CA LEU A 740 -30.19 14.24 -68.03
C LEU A 740 -28.98 14.85 -67.33
N SER A 741 -29.20 15.86 -66.49
CA SER A 741 -28.15 16.49 -65.68
C SER A 741 -27.49 15.48 -64.74
N ASP A 742 -28.27 14.64 -64.05
CA ASP A 742 -27.76 13.59 -63.17
C ASP A 742 -26.90 12.58 -63.95
N ILE A 743 -27.37 12.11 -65.12
CA ILE A 743 -26.62 11.20 -66.00
C ILE A 743 -25.31 11.84 -66.46
N GLN A 744 -25.34 13.09 -66.95
CA GLN A 744 -24.15 13.77 -67.46
C GLN A 744 -23.12 14.03 -66.37
N ARG A 745 -23.55 14.44 -65.17
CA ARG A 745 -22.66 14.60 -64.01
C ARG A 745 -22.08 13.27 -63.55
N THR A 746 -22.87 12.21 -63.60
CA THR A 746 -22.44 10.84 -63.29
C THR A 746 -21.38 10.36 -64.29
N TYR A 747 -21.57 10.54 -65.59
CA TYR A 747 -20.56 10.21 -66.60
C TYR A 747 -19.27 11.01 -66.41
N ARG A 748 -19.37 12.33 -66.16
CA ARG A 748 -18.20 13.18 -65.93
C ARG A 748 -17.42 12.71 -64.71
N TYR A 749 -18.11 12.41 -63.60
CA TYR A 749 -17.45 11.90 -62.40
C TYR A 749 -16.72 10.58 -62.67
N LEU A 750 -17.35 9.63 -63.39
CA LEU A 750 -16.73 8.34 -63.71
C LEU A 750 -15.57 8.46 -64.71
N GLU A 751 -15.63 9.41 -65.65
CA GLU A 751 -14.53 9.75 -66.56
C GLU A 751 -13.27 10.20 -65.78
N ASP A 752 -13.47 11.04 -64.76
CA ASP A 752 -12.39 11.56 -63.92
C ASP A 752 -11.80 10.50 -62.96
N HIS A 753 -12.50 9.38 -62.72
CA HIS A 753 -12.13 8.33 -61.75
C HIS A 753 -11.89 6.96 -62.39
N THR A 754 -11.48 6.91 -63.66
CA THR A 754 -11.20 5.67 -64.41
C THR A 754 -10.07 4.80 -63.84
N GLY A 755 -9.28 5.32 -62.89
CA GLY A 755 -8.18 4.61 -62.21
C GLY A 755 -8.61 3.72 -61.03
N ASP A 756 -9.88 3.74 -60.62
CA ASP A 756 -10.39 2.91 -59.51
C ASP A 756 -10.58 1.44 -59.93
N GLU A 757 -9.92 0.50 -59.25
CA GLU A 757 -9.91 -0.92 -59.64
C GLU A 757 -11.26 -1.62 -59.41
N GLU A 758 -12.01 -1.27 -58.36
CA GLU A 758 -13.30 -1.90 -58.04
C GLU A 758 -14.36 -1.49 -59.06
N PHE A 759 -14.45 -0.19 -59.36
CA PHE A 759 -15.28 0.34 -60.44
C PHE A 759 -14.90 -0.28 -61.79
N ARG A 760 -13.61 -0.32 -62.13
CA ARG A 760 -13.11 -0.91 -63.38
C ARG A 760 -13.51 -2.37 -63.53
N GLY A 761 -13.35 -3.18 -62.48
CA GLY A 761 -13.77 -4.58 -62.47
C GLY A 761 -15.27 -4.72 -62.71
N SER A 762 -16.08 -3.91 -62.01
CA SER A 762 -17.54 -3.95 -62.12
C SER A 762 -18.05 -3.51 -63.49
N LEU A 763 -17.49 -2.44 -64.08
CA LEU A 763 -17.86 -1.94 -65.40
C LEU A 763 -17.58 -2.97 -66.51
N VAL A 764 -16.45 -3.69 -66.43
CA VAL A 764 -16.08 -4.72 -67.40
C VAL A 764 -17.03 -5.92 -67.34
N ASN A 765 -17.47 -6.30 -66.14
CA ASN A 765 -18.39 -7.43 -65.94
C ASN A 765 -19.80 -7.17 -66.48
N HIS A 766 -20.22 -5.90 -66.56
CA HIS A 766 -21.56 -5.48 -66.99
C HIS A 766 -21.56 -4.79 -68.36
N ARG A 767 -20.65 -5.16 -69.27
CA ARG A 767 -20.52 -4.57 -70.61
C ARG A 767 -21.79 -4.61 -71.49
N ARG A 768 -22.70 -5.53 -71.17
CA ARG A 768 -23.97 -5.72 -71.87
C ARG A 768 -25.09 -4.80 -71.37
N ASP A 769 -24.93 -4.18 -70.20
CA ASP A 769 -25.91 -3.24 -69.68
C ASP A 769 -25.96 -2.02 -70.62
N PRO A 770 -27.15 -1.57 -71.06
CA PRO A 770 -27.29 -0.43 -71.97
C PRO A 770 -27.09 0.90 -71.22
N LEU A 771 -25.87 1.15 -70.75
CA LEU A 771 -25.55 2.26 -69.84
C LEU A 771 -25.22 3.58 -70.54
N PHE A 772 -25.02 3.61 -71.86
CA PHE A 772 -24.52 4.78 -72.57
C PHE A 772 -25.60 5.42 -73.46
N LEU A 773 -25.87 6.72 -73.23
CA LEU A 773 -26.84 7.50 -74.00
C LEU A 773 -26.23 8.02 -75.32
N ASN A 774 -26.38 7.25 -76.40
CA ASN A 774 -25.67 7.46 -77.67
C ASN A 774 -26.49 8.32 -78.66
N VAL A 775 -26.52 9.64 -78.45
CA VAL A 775 -27.31 10.60 -79.26
C VAL A 775 -26.48 11.83 -79.64
N ASP A 776 -26.85 12.52 -80.71
CA ASP A 776 -26.13 13.75 -81.11
C ASP A 776 -26.51 14.96 -80.26
N ASN A 777 -27.78 15.07 -79.90
CA ASN A 777 -28.28 16.11 -79.00
C ASN A 777 -29.17 15.50 -77.89
N PRO A 778 -28.65 15.36 -76.66
CA PRO A 778 -29.40 14.76 -75.57
C PRO A 778 -30.50 15.66 -74.98
N GLU A 779 -30.50 16.98 -75.28
CA GLU A 779 -31.55 17.91 -74.85
C GLU A 779 -32.88 17.68 -75.59
N VAL A 780 -32.84 16.95 -76.72
CA VAL A 780 -34.04 16.47 -77.42
C VAL A 780 -34.57 15.22 -76.71
N LEU A 781 -35.36 15.45 -75.67
CA LEU A 781 -35.87 14.43 -74.74
C LEU A 781 -36.69 13.29 -75.41
N ALA A 782 -37.24 13.50 -76.61
CA ALA A 782 -38.09 12.53 -77.29
C ALA A 782 -37.34 11.31 -77.90
N ASN A 783 -36.01 11.38 -78.05
CA ASN A 783 -35.24 10.43 -78.88
C ASN A 783 -34.02 9.82 -78.15
N TRP A 784 -34.12 9.57 -76.84
CA TRP A 784 -33.02 8.93 -76.11
C TRP A 784 -32.82 7.49 -76.55
N THR A 785 -31.61 7.18 -77.02
CA THR A 785 -31.23 5.80 -77.39
C THR A 785 -30.07 5.33 -76.53
N TRP A 786 -30.31 4.25 -75.79
CA TRP A 786 -29.35 3.65 -74.88
C TRP A 786 -28.65 2.47 -75.55
N ARG A 787 -27.33 2.40 -75.40
CA ARG A 787 -26.48 1.36 -76.00
C ARG A 787 -25.54 0.77 -74.95
N SER A 788 -25.22 -0.49 -75.12
CA SER A 788 -24.21 -1.17 -74.32
C SER A 788 -22.81 -0.91 -74.91
N ALA A 789 -21.76 -1.16 -74.11
CA ALA A 789 -20.39 -0.96 -74.58
C ALA A 789 -20.03 -1.88 -75.77
N GLU A 790 -20.65 -3.06 -75.84
CA GLU A 790 -20.45 -4.06 -76.91
C GLU A 790 -21.00 -3.60 -78.27
N GLN A 791 -21.95 -2.66 -78.27
CA GLN A 791 -22.61 -2.15 -79.49
C GLN A 791 -21.97 -0.88 -80.06
N LEU A 792 -21.01 -0.29 -79.35
CA LEU A 792 -20.43 1.02 -79.67
C LEU A 792 -19.00 0.90 -80.22
N TYR A 793 -18.66 1.81 -81.14
CA TYR A 793 -17.32 1.92 -81.73
C TYR A 793 -16.86 3.39 -81.83
N ILE A 794 -15.65 3.67 -81.36
CA ILE A 794 -14.97 4.97 -81.49
C ILE A 794 -14.36 5.04 -82.90
N CYS A 795 -14.86 5.95 -83.74
CA CYS A 795 -14.42 6.10 -85.13
C CYS A 795 -13.49 7.32 -85.27
N THR A 796 -12.36 7.17 -85.98
CA THR A 796 -11.41 8.28 -86.23
C THR A 796 -11.72 9.12 -87.49
N GLY A 797 -12.79 8.79 -88.21
CA GLY A 797 -13.30 9.53 -89.37
C GLY A 797 -14.76 9.17 -89.67
N THR A 798 -15.29 9.67 -90.80
CA THR A 798 -16.70 9.49 -91.18
C THR A 798 -16.95 8.05 -91.65
N ILE A 799 -17.60 7.24 -90.81
CA ILE A 799 -18.03 5.87 -91.14
C ILE A 799 -19.54 5.79 -90.95
N LYS A 800 -20.25 5.13 -91.87
CA LYS A 800 -21.71 4.95 -91.84
C LYS A 800 -22.09 3.86 -90.81
N ASP A 801 -23.13 4.07 -90.00
CA ASP A 801 -23.62 3.01 -89.07
C ASP A 801 -24.21 1.81 -89.84
N ILE A 802 -24.21 0.65 -89.20
CA ILE A 802 -24.69 -0.61 -89.78
C ILE A 802 -25.69 -1.25 -88.80
N PRO A 803 -26.97 -0.83 -88.85
CA PRO A 803 -27.97 -1.24 -87.87
C PRO A 803 -28.18 -2.76 -87.79
N ASN A 804 -28.09 -3.46 -88.93
CA ASN A 804 -28.32 -4.91 -89.01
C ASN A 804 -27.28 -5.74 -88.24
N ASN A 805 -26.10 -5.18 -87.99
CA ASN A 805 -24.99 -5.87 -87.31
C ASN A 805 -24.68 -5.29 -85.92
N ASN A 806 -25.61 -4.53 -85.31
CA ASN A 806 -25.44 -3.87 -84.02
C ASN A 806 -24.21 -2.96 -83.92
N TYR A 807 -23.83 -2.35 -85.04
CA TYR A 807 -22.68 -1.46 -85.14
C TYR A 807 -23.13 0.00 -85.09
N TRP A 808 -22.68 0.72 -84.06
CA TRP A 808 -23.01 2.14 -83.85
C TRP A 808 -21.77 2.96 -83.53
N GLY A 809 -21.53 3.99 -84.34
CA GLY A 809 -20.50 4.99 -84.03
C GLY A 809 -20.87 5.81 -82.79
N VAL A 810 -19.89 6.08 -81.92
CA VAL A 810 -20.05 6.96 -80.76
C VAL A 810 -20.48 8.37 -81.22
N ARG A 811 -21.62 8.84 -80.71
CA ARG A 811 -22.20 10.15 -81.04
C ARG A 811 -21.62 11.29 -80.22
N LYS A 812 -21.94 12.53 -80.62
CA LYS A 812 -21.38 13.74 -80.02
C LYS A 812 -21.58 13.83 -78.50
N SER A 813 -22.71 13.38 -77.95
CA SER A 813 -22.98 13.41 -76.50
C SER A 813 -21.97 12.62 -75.66
N LEU A 814 -21.41 11.54 -76.23
CA LEU A 814 -20.51 10.61 -75.56
C LEU A 814 -19.04 10.84 -75.91
N SER A 815 -18.75 11.60 -76.97
CA SER A 815 -17.38 11.88 -77.44
C SER A 815 -16.46 12.46 -76.37
N SER A 816 -17.01 13.22 -75.41
CA SER A 816 -16.27 13.81 -74.30
C SER A 816 -15.85 12.82 -73.20
N TYR A 817 -16.34 11.58 -73.22
CA TYR A 817 -16.08 10.56 -72.17
C TYR A 817 -15.25 9.39 -72.72
N THR A 818 -14.18 9.71 -73.45
CA THR A 818 -13.40 8.70 -74.20
C THR A 818 -12.69 7.71 -73.27
N ASN A 819 -12.21 8.15 -72.09
CA ASN A 819 -11.52 7.24 -71.18
C ASN A 819 -12.49 6.23 -70.54
N LEU A 820 -13.70 6.67 -70.18
CA LEU A 820 -14.77 5.82 -69.68
C LEU A 820 -15.22 4.79 -70.72
N LEU A 821 -15.36 5.20 -71.99
CA LEU A 821 -15.71 4.29 -73.09
C LEU A 821 -14.60 3.26 -73.34
N ARG A 822 -13.33 3.67 -73.31
CA ARG A 822 -12.18 2.75 -73.40
C ARG A 822 -12.09 1.80 -72.20
N LEU A 823 -12.40 2.26 -70.99
CA LEU A 823 -12.46 1.42 -69.80
C LEU A 823 -13.57 0.38 -69.90
N ALA A 824 -14.73 0.76 -70.46
CA ALA A 824 -15.81 -0.15 -70.83
C ALA A 824 -15.46 -1.05 -72.03
N LYS A 825 -14.26 -0.90 -72.60
CA LYS A 825 -13.71 -1.52 -73.83
C LYS A 825 -14.70 -1.55 -75.01
N VAL A 826 -15.20 -0.37 -75.33
CA VAL A 826 -15.81 -0.02 -76.62
C VAL A 826 -14.78 -0.20 -77.75
N GLY A 827 -15.17 -0.69 -78.94
CA GLY A 827 -14.24 -0.94 -80.06
C GLY A 827 -13.70 0.34 -80.71
N GLU A 828 -12.59 0.29 -81.48
CA GLU A 828 -12.02 1.45 -82.21
C GLU A 828 -11.79 1.13 -83.70
N ILE A 829 -12.17 2.01 -84.64
CA ILE A 829 -11.98 1.84 -86.10
C ILE A 829 -11.27 3.05 -86.73
N LYS A 830 -10.33 2.77 -87.64
CA LYS A 830 -9.52 3.78 -88.36
C LYS A 830 -10.01 4.03 -89.79
N ALA A 831 -10.38 5.27 -90.11
CA ALA A 831 -10.83 5.66 -91.45
C ALA A 831 -9.64 5.99 -92.39
N ALA A 832 -9.78 5.73 -93.69
CA ALA A 832 -8.77 6.03 -94.70
C ALA A 832 -8.56 7.56 -94.89
N LYS A 833 -7.32 7.99 -95.14
CA LYS A 833 -6.94 9.42 -95.26
C LYS A 833 -7.44 10.05 -96.57
N ALA A 834 -8.20 11.15 -96.47
CA ALA A 834 -8.64 11.96 -97.62
C ALA A 834 -7.45 12.61 -98.36
N GLN A 835 -7.53 12.70 -99.71
CA GLN A 835 -6.51 13.33 -100.55
C GLN A 835 -7.02 14.62 -101.21
N THR A 836 -6.14 15.62 -101.33
CA THR A 836 -6.42 16.97 -101.88
C THR A 836 -5.88 17.14 -103.31
N ILE A 837 -6.70 17.65 -104.23
CA ILE A 837 -6.33 17.99 -105.62
C ILE A 837 -5.76 19.43 -105.68
N PRO A 838 -4.62 19.69 -106.35
CA PRO A 838 -4.04 21.03 -106.50
C PRO A 838 -4.56 21.75 -107.76
N THR A 839 -4.91 23.04 -107.65
CA THR A 839 -5.20 23.93 -108.80
C THR A 839 -4.41 25.23 -108.66
N SER A 840 -3.69 25.66 -109.71
CA SER A 840 -2.86 26.88 -109.72
C SER A 840 -3.50 28.02 -110.52
N ALA A 841 -3.30 29.25 -110.06
CA ALA A 841 -3.92 30.48 -110.55
C ALA A 841 -3.33 31.01 -111.89
N SER A 842 -3.99 30.65 -112.99
CA SER A 842 -4.05 31.42 -114.25
C SER A 842 -5.33 31.06 -115.02
N GLU A 843 -6.42 30.81 -114.29
CA GLU A 843 -7.66 30.23 -114.82
C GLU A 843 -8.69 31.26 -115.32
N ASP A 844 -8.69 32.50 -114.85
CA ASP A 844 -9.86 33.38 -114.99
C ASP A 844 -10.13 33.88 -116.43
N GLU A 845 -9.11 34.27 -117.21
CA GLU A 845 -9.31 34.65 -118.63
C GLU A 845 -9.64 33.44 -119.52
N LEU A 846 -9.00 32.30 -119.26
CA LEU A 846 -9.29 31.04 -119.96
C LEU A 846 -10.67 30.48 -119.57
N ALA A 847 -11.14 30.71 -118.34
CA ALA A 847 -12.47 30.32 -117.88
C ALA A 847 -13.57 31.10 -118.59
N SER A 848 -13.36 32.40 -118.84
CA SER A 848 -14.29 33.22 -119.62
C SER A 848 -14.45 32.69 -121.06
N MET A 849 -13.34 32.40 -121.75
CA MET A 849 -13.37 31.83 -123.11
C MET A 849 -14.04 30.44 -123.13
N ARG A 850 -13.70 29.56 -122.18
CA ARG A 850 -14.32 28.23 -122.02
C ARG A 850 -15.83 28.33 -121.80
N SER A 851 -16.27 29.25 -120.93
CA SER A 851 -17.68 29.48 -120.65
C SER A 851 -18.44 29.92 -121.90
N MET A 852 -17.83 30.74 -122.75
CA MET A 852 -18.45 31.19 -124.01
C MET A 852 -18.62 30.03 -125.00
N PHE A 853 -17.59 29.20 -125.21
CA PHE A 853 -17.69 28.00 -126.05
C PHE A 853 -18.69 26.98 -125.50
N ASN A 854 -18.79 26.84 -124.18
CA ASN A 854 -19.80 26.00 -123.55
C ASN A 854 -21.22 26.54 -123.80
N ALA A 855 -21.43 27.86 -123.69
CA ALA A 855 -22.72 28.48 -123.99
C ALA A 855 -23.14 28.26 -125.45
N MET A 856 -22.22 28.48 -126.40
CA MET A 856 -22.45 28.21 -127.83
C MET A 856 -22.80 26.74 -128.07
N ARG A 857 -22.11 25.81 -127.38
CA ARG A 857 -22.38 24.37 -127.46
C ARG A 857 -23.81 24.04 -127.03
N MET A 858 -24.23 24.56 -125.87
CA MET A 858 -25.57 24.32 -125.31
C MET A 858 -26.69 24.91 -126.18
N GLN A 859 -26.39 25.94 -126.97
CA GLN A 859 -27.30 26.59 -127.91
C GLN A 859 -27.18 26.02 -129.35
N ALA A 860 -26.31 25.03 -129.57
CA ALA A 860 -25.98 24.46 -130.89
C ALA A 860 -25.49 25.52 -131.91
N GLU A 861 -24.82 26.58 -131.44
CA GLU A 861 -24.24 27.63 -132.28
C GLU A 861 -22.83 27.24 -132.74
N LEU A 862 -22.58 27.28 -134.05
CA LEU A 862 -21.29 26.93 -134.67
C LEU A 862 -20.78 25.50 -134.35
N THR A 863 -21.65 24.59 -133.93
CA THR A 863 -21.32 23.18 -133.70
C THR A 863 -21.25 22.41 -135.02
N ASP A 864 -20.29 21.50 -135.13
CA ASP A 864 -19.94 20.77 -136.34
C ASP A 864 -19.80 19.25 -136.11
N VAL A 865 -20.13 18.78 -134.91
CA VAL A 865 -20.25 17.36 -134.54
C VAL A 865 -21.31 17.14 -133.48
N THR A 866 -21.94 15.96 -133.48
CA THR A 866 -22.94 15.55 -132.48
C THR A 866 -22.59 14.17 -131.93
N PHE A 867 -22.68 13.98 -130.62
CA PHE A 867 -22.52 12.68 -129.95
C PHE A 867 -23.86 12.12 -129.48
N VAL A 868 -24.01 10.80 -129.53
CA VAL A 868 -25.17 10.07 -129.01
C VAL A 868 -24.67 8.88 -128.20
N ALA A 869 -25.23 8.66 -127.01
CA ALA A 869 -24.91 7.48 -126.19
C ALA A 869 -25.49 6.21 -126.82
N GLU A 870 -24.73 5.12 -126.89
CA GLU A 870 -25.21 3.86 -127.48
C GLU A 870 -26.28 3.17 -126.62
N MET A 871 -26.17 3.29 -125.30
CA MET A 871 -27.13 2.73 -124.33
C MET A 871 -28.41 3.58 -124.16
N ASP A 872 -28.70 4.46 -125.11
CA ASP A 872 -29.94 5.23 -125.11
C ASP A 872 -31.04 4.45 -125.85
N ASP A 873 -31.85 3.71 -125.07
CA ASP A 873 -32.99 2.93 -125.57
C ASP A 873 -34.22 3.79 -125.92
N SER A 874 -34.11 5.13 -125.90
CA SER A 874 -35.23 6.03 -126.23
C SER A 874 -35.39 6.26 -127.74
N GLU A 875 -36.64 6.37 -128.22
CA GLU A 875 -36.94 6.65 -129.64
C GLU A 875 -36.39 8.01 -130.11
N ASP A 876 -36.10 8.93 -129.18
CA ASP A 876 -35.51 10.25 -129.39
C ASP A 876 -34.12 10.34 -128.72
N SER A 877 -33.15 9.58 -129.26
CA SER A 877 -31.80 9.50 -128.69
C SER A 877 -31.19 10.88 -128.41
N GLN A 878 -30.76 11.14 -127.17
CA GLN A 878 -30.27 12.45 -126.75
C GLN A 878 -28.99 12.83 -127.50
N GLN A 879 -29.04 13.98 -128.18
CA GLN A 879 -27.95 14.50 -129.00
C GLN A 879 -27.12 15.53 -128.22
N PHE A 880 -25.81 15.32 -128.19
CA PHE A 880 -24.85 16.22 -127.56
C PHE A 880 -24.01 16.91 -128.64
N HIS A 881 -24.37 18.15 -128.99
CA HIS A 881 -23.63 18.94 -129.95
C HIS A 881 -22.27 19.38 -129.39
N ALA A 882 -21.25 19.50 -130.24
CA ALA A 882 -19.92 19.97 -129.86
C ALA A 882 -19.18 20.62 -131.05
N HIS A 883 -17.99 21.13 -130.75
CA HIS A 883 -17.11 21.80 -131.70
C HIS A 883 -15.84 20.96 -131.88
N ARG A 884 -15.61 20.43 -133.08
CA ARG A 884 -14.44 19.58 -133.41
C ARG A 884 -13.15 20.31 -133.07
N ALA A 885 -13.02 21.57 -133.49
CA ALA A 885 -11.82 22.37 -133.21
C ALA A 885 -11.53 22.51 -131.71
N PHE A 886 -12.56 22.61 -130.86
CA PHE A 886 -12.39 22.69 -129.41
C PHE A 886 -11.99 21.32 -128.82
N LEU A 887 -12.67 20.24 -129.21
CA LEU A 887 -12.39 18.89 -128.73
C LEU A 887 -11.00 18.39 -129.11
N VAL A 888 -10.54 18.67 -130.34
CA VAL A 888 -9.19 18.34 -130.82
C VAL A 888 -8.11 18.97 -129.94
N SER A 889 -8.35 20.17 -129.41
CA SER A 889 -7.38 20.85 -128.52
C SER A 889 -7.26 20.21 -127.13
N ARG A 890 -8.21 19.35 -126.74
CA ARG A 890 -8.35 18.83 -125.37
C ARG A 890 -8.12 17.34 -125.23
N SER A 891 -8.15 16.59 -126.32
CA SER A 891 -7.98 15.14 -126.30
C SER A 891 -7.28 14.65 -127.57
N ALA A 892 -6.26 13.82 -127.36
CA ALA A 892 -5.52 13.18 -128.45
C ALA A 892 -6.41 12.25 -129.28
N TYR A 893 -7.42 11.63 -128.64
CA TYR A 893 -8.43 10.82 -129.33
C TYR A 893 -9.19 11.66 -130.37
N PHE A 894 -9.73 12.82 -129.98
CA PHE A 894 -10.47 13.68 -130.91
C PHE A 894 -9.57 14.30 -131.97
N HIS A 895 -8.30 14.62 -131.64
CA HIS A 895 -7.31 15.03 -132.64
C HIS A 895 -7.11 13.93 -133.70
N GLY A 896 -6.94 12.68 -133.27
CA GLY A 896 -6.81 11.55 -134.18
C GLY A 896 -8.08 11.32 -135.03
N LEU A 897 -9.26 11.48 -134.44
CA LEU A 897 -10.54 11.24 -135.09
C LEU A 897 -10.86 12.31 -136.16
N PHE A 898 -10.66 13.59 -135.85
CA PHE A 898 -11.12 14.69 -136.70
C PHE A 898 -10.08 15.29 -137.64
N CYS A 899 -8.79 15.10 -137.39
CA CYS A 899 -7.71 15.69 -138.20
C CYS A 899 -7.00 14.69 -139.13
N ASN A 900 -7.31 13.39 -139.03
CA ASN A 900 -6.80 12.37 -139.95
C ASN A 900 -7.81 12.06 -141.08
N SER A 901 -7.47 11.13 -141.97
CA SER A 901 -8.28 10.77 -143.16
C SER A 901 -9.50 9.88 -142.89
N PHE A 902 -10.11 9.96 -141.70
CA PHE A 902 -11.31 9.18 -141.35
C PHE A 902 -12.56 9.74 -142.03
N HIS A 903 -13.61 8.92 -142.19
CA HIS A 903 -14.86 9.34 -142.83
C HIS A 903 -15.55 10.44 -142.02
N GLU A 904 -15.48 10.32 -140.69
CA GLU A 904 -15.90 11.28 -139.69
C GLU A 904 -15.20 12.63 -139.85
N ALA A 905 -14.02 12.67 -140.48
CA ALA A 905 -13.30 13.90 -140.72
C ALA A 905 -13.87 14.73 -141.88
N GLN A 906 -14.53 14.10 -142.87
CA GLN A 906 -14.92 14.71 -144.14
C GLN A 906 -16.36 15.24 -144.20
N ALA A 907 -17.25 14.85 -143.27
CA ALA A 907 -18.64 15.28 -143.26
C ALA A 907 -18.86 16.58 -142.47
N SER A 908 -19.60 17.53 -143.03
CA SER A 908 -20.17 18.67 -142.31
C SER A 908 -21.31 18.15 -141.41
N SER A 909 -21.12 18.16 -140.09
CA SER A 909 -22.04 17.58 -139.07
C SER A 909 -22.10 16.05 -138.99
N ALA A 910 -20.98 15.42 -138.58
CA ALA A 910 -20.95 13.99 -138.27
C ALA A 910 -21.68 13.66 -136.94
N ILE A 911 -22.44 12.56 -136.91
CA ILE A 911 -23.00 11.98 -135.69
C ILE A 911 -22.08 10.83 -135.23
N ILE A 912 -21.59 10.89 -134.00
CA ILE A 912 -20.72 9.87 -133.39
C ILE A 912 -21.49 9.14 -132.29
N LYS A 913 -21.58 7.82 -132.40
CA LYS A 913 -22.12 6.97 -131.33
C LYS A 913 -21.02 6.60 -130.35
N VAL A 914 -21.27 6.83 -129.06
CA VAL A 914 -20.33 6.52 -127.98
C VAL A 914 -20.68 5.17 -127.38
N GLN A 915 -19.80 4.20 -127.59
CA GLN A 915 -20.04 2.81 -127.16
C GLN A 915 -19.89 2.64 -125.65
N ASP A 916 -20.60 1.65 -125.09
CA ASP A 916 -20.51 1.21 -123.68
C ASP A 916 -20.62 2.35 -122.64
N SER A 917 -21.42 3.39 -122.92
CA SER A 917 -21.56 4.56 -122.05
C SER A 917 -23.02 5.00 -121.93
N GLY A 918 -23.46 5.27 -120.70
CA GLY A 918 -24.77 5.88 -120.43
C GLY A 918 -24.84 7.37 -120.78
N VAL A 919 -26.06 7.89 -120.89
CA VAL A 919 -26.34 9.32 -121.21
C VAL A 919 -25.62 10.26 -120.23
N ASP A 920 -25.62 9.93 -118.95
CA ASP A 920 -24.99 10.74 -117.90
C ASP A 920 -23.47 10.72 -117.97
N CYS A 921 -22.88 9.57 -118.30
CA CYS A 921 -21.45 9.43 -118.52
C CYS A 921 -20.96 10.33 -119.67
N VAL A 922 -21.65 10.28 -120.83
CA VAL A 922 -21.29 11.08 -122.01
C VAL A 922 -21.47 12.58 -121.73
N ARG A 923 -22.60 12.96 -121.11
CA ARG A 923 -22.89 14.35 -120.73
C ARG A 923 -21.82 14.92 -119.79
N GLN A 924 -21.54 14.23 -118.68
CA GLN A 924 -20.60 14.69 -117.66
C GLN A 924 -19.15 14.74 -118.19
N THR A 925 -18.76 13.80 -119.06
CA THR A 925 -17.44 13.81 -119.69
C THR A 925 -17.28 14.98 -120.68
N LEU A 926 -18.31 15.27 -121.48
CA LEU A 926 -18.30 16.42 -122.37
C LEU A 926 -18.35 17.73 -121.58
N ASP A 927 -19.12 17.81 -120.49
CA ASP A 927 -19.16 18.98 -119.59
C ASP A 927 -17.77 19.26 -119.00
N TYR A 928 -17.03 18.22 -118.59
CA TYR A 928 -15.65 18.38 -118.13
C TYR A 928 -14.77 18.99 -119.22
N LEU A 929 -14.83 18.50 -120.46
CA LEU A 929 -13.97 19.01 -121.55
C LEU A 929 -14.18 20.50 -121.81
N TYR A 930 -15.42 21.00 -121.67
CA TYR A 930 -15.77 22.40 -121.89
C TYR A 930 -15.59 23.30 -120.67
N THR A 931 -15.84 22.79 -119.46
CA THR A 931 -15.85 23.60 -118.24
C THR A 931 -14.61 23.43 -117.37
N TRP A 932 -13.89 22.32 -117.54
CA TRP A 932 -12.84 21.82 -116.65
C TRP A 932 -13.31 21.51 -115.22
N LYS A 933 -14.62 21.47 -114.98
CA LYS A 933 -15.19 21.12 -113.68
C LYS A 933 -15.30 19.61 -113.56
N ILE A 934 -14.70 19.06 -112.50
CA ILE A 934 -14.84 17.65 -112.14
C ILE A 934 -16.33 17.39 -111.84
N PRO A 935 -16.93 16.31 -112.35
CA PRO A 935 -18.33 16.03 -112.10
C PRO A 935 -18.64 15.84 -110.62
N ASP A 936 -19.80 16.34 -110.17
CA ASP A 936 -20.26 16.22 -108.77
C ASP A 936 -21.08 14.95 -108.52
N GLU A 937 -20.74 13.86 -109.23
CA GLU A 937 -21.44 12.58 -109.13
C GLU A 937 -21.13 11.88 -107.80
N GLN A 938 -22.12 11.21 -107.23
CA GLN A 938 -21.99 10.43 -105.98
C GLN A 938 -22.26 8.94 -106.20
N ASP A 939 -22.93 8.59 -107.30
CA ASP A 939 -23.19 7.20 -107.65
C ASP A 939 -21.90 6.49 -108.09
N GLN A 940 -21.60 5.36 -107.43
CA GLN A 940 -20.40 4.58 -107.70
C GLN A 940 -20.36 4.08 -109.14
N ASP A 941 -21.47 3.61 -109.70
CA ASP A 941 -21.48 2.96 -111.01
C ASP A 941 -21.27 4.00 -112.13
N ILE A 942 -21.90 5.17 -112.01
CA ILE A 942 -21.71 6.29 -112.95
C ILE A 942 -20.29 6.83 -112.87
N LEU A 943 -19.71 6.97 -111.67
CA LEU A 943 -18.31 7.38 -111.50
C LEU A 943 -17.36 6.40 -112.21
N LEU A 944 -17.61 5.09 -112.08
CA LEU A 944 -16.81 4.07 -112.76
C LEU A 944 -16.97 4.15 -114.29
N GLU A 945 -18.17 4.40 -114.82
CA GLU A 945 -18.38 4.62 -116.26
C GLU A 945 -17.61 5.85 -116.78
N ILE A 946 -17.69 7.00 -116.09
CA ILE A 946 -16.95 8.22 -116.45
C ILE A 946 -15.44 7.96 -116.45
N MET A 947 -14.93 7.23 -115.46
CA MET A 947 -13.52 6.87 -115.40
C MET A 947 -13.10 6.06 -116.64
N LYS A 948 -13.90 5.07 -117.05
CA LYS A 948 -13.62 4.25 -118.25
C LYS A 948 -13.64 5.10 -119.53
N LEU A 949 -14.63 5.97 -119.69
CA LEU A 949 -14.75 6.83 -120.87
C LEU A 949 -13.61 7.86 -120.93
N ALA A 950 -13.17 8.38 -119.79
CA ALA A 950 -12.03 9.29 -119.70
C ALA A 950 -10.72 8.64 -120.16
N ASP A 951 -10.50 7.37 -119.82
CA ASP A 951 -9.35 6.59 -120.33
C ASP A 951 -9.47 6.40 -121.85
N TYR A 952 -10.64 5.95 -122.33
CA TYR A 952 -10.89 5.70 -123.76
C TYR A 952 -10.70 6.96 -124.64
N TRP A 953 -11.24 8.11 -124.21
CA TRP A 953 -11.06 9.39 -124.91
C TRP A 953 -9.71 10.07 -124.61
N SER A 954 -8.81 9.41 -123.88
CA SER A 954 -7.48 9.92 -123.53
C SER A 954 -7.56 11.31 -122.85
N ILE A 955 -8.28 11.37 -121.73
CA ILE A 955 -8.48 12.57 -120.88
C ILE A 955 -7.87 12.29 -119.48
N PRO A 956 -6.53 12.36 -119.31
CA PRO A 956 -5.87 11.94 -118.07
C PRO A 956 -6.34 12.72 -116.83
N GLY A 957 -6.59 14.02 -116.97
CA GLY A 957 -7.02 14.87 -115.86
C GLY A 957 -8.39 14.50 -115.29
N LEU A 958 -9.31 13.99 -116.11
CA LEU A 958 -10.60 13.49 -115.63
C LEU A 958 -10.45 12.10 -115.01
N PHE A 959 -9.63 11.24 -115.64
CA PHE A 959 -9.35 9.88 -115.15
C PHE A 959 -8.79 9.87 -113.71
N GLU A 960 -7.83 10.74 -113.41
CA GLU A 960 -7.26 10.88 -112.05
C GLU A 960 -8.24 11.52 -111.06
N ALA A 961 -8.99 12.54 -111.48
CA ALA A 961 -9.93 13.24 -110.63
C ALA A 961 -11.06 12.33 -110.10
N ILE A 962 -11.57 11.42 -110.94
CA ILE A 962 -12.62 10.49 -110.55
C ILE A 962 -12.10 9.44 -109.54
N GLN A 963 -10.86 8.97 -109.67
CA GLN A 963 -10.24 8.06 -108.68
C GLN A 963 -10.20 8.70 -107.29
N ILE A 964 -9.77 9.97 -107.21
CA ILE A 964 -9.70 10.72 -105.94
C ILE A 964 -11.11 10.92 -105.36
N ARG A 965 -12.11 11.15 -106.21
CA ARG A 965 -13.49 11.37 -105.78
C ARG A 965 -14.10 10.13 -105.13
N ILE A 966 -13.85 8.94 -105.69
CA ILE A 966 -14.29 7.66 -105.10
C ILE A 966 -13.73 7.48 -103.68
N ILE A 967 -12.46 7.83 -103.48
CA ILE A 967 -11.79 7.76 -102.17
C ILE A 967 -12.44 8.75 -101.18
N ASN A 968 -12.61 10.00 -101.59
CA ASN A 968 -13.11 11.07 -100.72
C ASN A 968 -14.58 10.90 -100.31
N LEU A 969 -15.37 10.19 -101.12
CA LEU A 969 -16.75 9.82 -100.77
C LEU A 969 -16.82 8.66 -99.75
N GLY A 970 -15.68 8.08 -99.36
CA GLY A 970 -15.64 6.95 -98.43
C GLY A 970 -16.26 5.69 -99.02
N LEU A 971 -16.25 5.55 -100.36
CA LEU A 971 -16.82 4.39 -101.04
C LEU A 971 -15.94 3.15 -100.91
N ILE A 972 -14.74 3.26 -100.34
CA ILE A 972 -13.90 2.12 -99.98
C ILE A 972 -14.31 1.64 -98.59
N SER A 973 -14.98 0.50 -98.55
CA SER A 973 -15.44 -0.18 -97.34
C SER A 973 -15.13 -1.67 -97.42
N VAL A 974 -15.39 -2.40 -96.33
CA VAL A 974 -15.08 -3.83 -96.23
C VAL A 974 -15.81 -4.67 -97.30
N ASP A 975 -16.98 -4.23 -97.73
CA ASP A 975 -17.82 -4.86 -98.76
C ASP A 975 -17.50 -4.42 -100.21
N SER A 976 -17.14 -3.15 -100.44
CA SER A 976 -16.90 -2.61 -101.79
C SER A 976 -15.46 -2.74 -102.28
N TYR A 977 -14.51 -2.91 -101.36
CA TYR A 977 -13.07 -2.88 -101.62
C TYR A 977 -12.64 -3.83 -102.75
N ARG A 978 -13.12 -5.08 -102.76
CA ARG A 978 -12.72 -6.09 -103.76
C ARG A 978 -13.12 -5.68 -105.18
N THR A 979 -14.34 -5.17 -105.34
CA THR A 979 -14.87 -4.73 -106.63
C THR A 979 -14.10 -3.52 -107.16
N LEU A 980 -13.90 -2.51 -106.30
CA LEU A 980 -13.14 -1.31 -106.66
C LEU A 980 -11.68 -1.65 -107.00
N ARG A 981 -11.07 -2.59 -106.27
CA ARG A 981 -9.72 -3.07 -106.55
C ARG A 981 -9.61 -3.73 -107.92
N GLY A 982 -10.54 -4.65 -108.26
CA GLY A 982 -10.54 -5.32 -109.55
C GLY A 982 -10.65 -4.36 -110.75
N ILE A 983 -11.47 -3.31 -110.61
CA ILE A 983 -11.60 -2.27 -111.64
C ILE A 983 -10.34 -1.42 -111.71
N ALA A 984 -9.78 -1.03 -110.56
CA ALA A 984 -8.55 -0.23 -110.51
C ALA A 984 -7.37 -0.96 -111.18
N ASP A 985 -7.25 -2.27 -111.00
CA ASP A 985 -6.24 -3.11 -111.64
C ASP A 985 -6.42 -3.21 -113.16
N THR A 986 -7.67 -3.33 -113.63
CA THR A 986 -8.00 -3.46 -115.06
C THR A 986 -7.62 -2.23 -115.87
N TYR A 987 -7.94 -1.04 -115.35
CA TYR A 987 -7.69 0.25 -116.03
C TYR A 987 -6.37 0.91 -115.60
N ARG A 988 -5.55 0.23 -114.78
CA ARG A 988 -4.28 0.76 -114.24
C ARG A 988 -4.45 2.11 -113.52
N ALA A 989 -5.53 2.21 -112.73
CA ALA A 989 -5.90 3.37 -111.94
C ALA A 989 -5.06 3.45 -110.65
N VAL A 990 -3.82 3.93 -110.76
CA VAL A 990 -2.80 3.88 -109.69
C VAL A 990 -3.26 4.49 -108.37
N ILE A 991 -3.97 5.62 -108.40
CA ILE A 991 -4.42 6.33 -107.18
C ILE A 991 -5.42 5.47 -106.41
N LEU A 992 -6.38 4.88 -107.13
CA LEU A 992 -7.39 4.01 -106.52
C LEU A 992 -6.77 2.68 -106.06
N GLN A 993 -5.81 2.12 -106.81
CA GLN A 993 -5.06 0.93 -106.39
C GLN A 993 -4.36 1.15 -105.04
N GLU A 994 -3.64 2.26 -104.89
CA GLU A 994 -2.91 2.56 -103.67
C GLU A 994 -3.84 2.74 -102.46
N ALA A 995 -4.97 3.44 -102.65
CA ALA A 995 -5.97 3.61 -101.60
C ALA A 995 -6.59 2.27 -101.15
N CYS A 996 -6.88 1.37 -102.09
CA CYS A 996 -7.36 0.02 -101.78
C CYS A 996 -6.31 -0.81 -101.02
N ASN A 997 -5.01 -0.71 -101.36
CA ASN A 997 -3.93 -1.41 -100.62
C ASN A 997 -3.81 -0.93 -99.17
N VAL A 998 -3.85 0.39 -98.96
CA VAL A 998 -3.76 0.99 -97.63
C VAL A 998 -4.95 0.54 -96.79
N PHE A 999 -6.15 0.59 -97.35
CA PHE A 999 -7.36 0.15 -96.67
C PHE A 999 -7.27 -1.32 -96.23
N GLU A 1000 -6.83 -2.21 -97.13
CA GLU A 1000 -6.65 -3.64 -96.83
C GLU A 1000 -5.64 -3.87 -95.69
N THR A 1001 -4.48 -3.21 -95.76
CA THR A 1001 -3.41 -3.39 -94.78
C THR A 1001 -3.81 -2.90 -93.39
N GLU A 1002 -4.47 -1.75 -93.31
CA GLU A 1002 -4.84 -1.12 -92.03
C GLU A 1002 -6.04 -1.80 -91.36
N ASN A 1003 -6.87 -2.53 -92.13
CA ASN A 1003 -8.12 -3.13 -91.64
C ASN A 1003 -8.15 -4.66 -91.79
N GLN A 1004 -6.99 -5.30 -91.91
CA GLN A 1004 -6.87 -6.73 -92.20
C GLN A 1004 -7.68 -7.62 -91.23
N HIS A 1005 -7.61 -7.35 -89.92
CA HIS A 1005 -8.37 -8.11 -88.93
C HIS A 1005 -9.89 -8.00 -89.11
N GLU A 1006 -10.39 -6.80 -89.43
CA GLU A 1006 -11.82 -6.55 -89.61
C GLU A 1006 -12.34 -7.10 -90.95
N ILE A 1007 -11.49 -7.12 -91.98
CA ILE A 1007 -11.77 -7.78 -93.26
C ILE A 1007 -11.87 -9.30 -93.06
N GLU A 1008 -10.92 -9.91 -92.35
CA GLU A 1008 -10.94 -11.34 -92.02
C GLU A 1008 -12.18 -11.72 -91.20
N MET A 1009 -12.53 -10.92 -90.18
CA MET A 1009 -13.75 -11.12 -89.39
C MET A 1009 -15.06 -10.90 -90.19
N PHE A 1010 -15.02 -10.13 -91.27
CA PHE A 1010 -16.17 -9.95 -92.16
C PHE A 1010 -16.34 -11.14 -93.09
N ASP A 1011 -15.25 -11.65 -93.67
CA ASP A 1011 -15.24 -12.82 -94.56
C ASP A 1011 -15.66 -14.13 -93.85
N ASP A 1012 -15.37 -14.26 -92.55
CA ASP A 1012 -15.77 -15.43 -91.74
C ASP A 1012 -17.25 -15.43 -91.32
N ARG A 1013 -18.03 -14.39 -91.66
CA ARG A 1013 -19.48 -14.37 -91.40
C ARG A 1013 -20.20 -15.14 -92.52
N PRO A 1014 -21.04 -16.14 -92.20
CA PRO A 1014 -21.84 -16.81 -93.21
C PRO A 1014 -22.77 -15.80 -93.88
N THR A 1015 -22.61 -15.61 -95.19
CA THR A 1015 -23.53 -14.83 -96.03
C THR A 1015 -24.91 -15.47 -95.97
N SER A 1016 -25.89 -14.75 -95.41
CA SER A 1016 -27.31 -15.11 -95.45
C SER A 1016 -27.97 -14.70 -96.75
#